data_AF-A0A4Q2Z5X5-F1
#
_entry.id   AF-A0A4Q2Z5X5-F1
#
_cell.length_a   1.000
_cell.length_b   1.000
_cell.length_c   1.000
_cell.angle_alpha   90.00
_cell.angle_beta   90.00
_cell.angle_gamma   90.00
#
_symmetry.space_group_name_H-M   'P 1'
#
loop_
_entity.id
_entity.type
_entity.pdbx_description
1 polymer ?
#
loop_
_entity_poly.entity_id
_entity_poly.type
_entity_poly.pdbx_seq_one_letter_code
_entity_poly.pdbx_strand_id
1 'polypeptide(L)'
;TKACKVRLAGVTLTSTNGPAVSMISAERNFVVTDAGTSNVLTDSASYTRTGSGALYASGPLILSGAGDVSITGIKSHAIYGGSYIRVLGGRVKVPAAVKDAVHSKTLYQQDAGTLDLTATGDGIDGDTGSVVINGGSLSIRSVVDDTKGIACDGTLTINGGALNLTLNGVQSKGLTSGGNLTVAGGSVVMNLAGGVFLESVTSGTTTYVDPSYCTGLKSKGNISFTGGSVTLTHTGTAGKGVSASGNVSVAGGVLDLVTTGGASTSYTNSKGVADTAAADCLKADGTLVISSGTVTASSSGAGGDCLSSDLGLTISGGNVNLTSSGASGDCVASDTTVTVSGGVVGVTVKGAQAKGMKSGGDMSILGGALAFTMSGAVVLEQVTGTTRYDPSYCTTMKCDGNLTVSNGTIAVTHTGQAGKGISADGNILITGGTLNLATSGANTATFTNTSGVTDLASADCLKADGNLTITGGTITAASTGNAADAISCDGVAIIGVLGNDTSPVITASTTGAKVLVTGSGNSADYANAKAFKAGGNLTMNGGIFRATTQQDGGEGMESKANLTIAGGLVEITSYDDAINASTSVNISGGKVYCYSTGNDGIDSNGTFHISGGIIVSSGSNSPEEGFDCDNNQFKITGGILIGSGGATSTPTASVNTQRTILYKGTGTLNTIVQLKTS
;
A
#
# COMPACT_ATOMS: atom_id res chain seq x y z
N THR A 1 37.34 44.47 12.66
CA THR A 1 37.17 44.73 11.21
C THR A 1 38.20 44.01 10.34
N LYS A 2 38.93 42.99 10.83
CA LYS A 2 39.87 42.22 9.98
C LYS A 2 39.58 40.73 10.13
N ALA A 3 39.71 39.98 9.04
CA ALA A 3 39.70 38.53 9.09
C ALA A 3 40.83 38.03 10.00
N CYS A 4 40.58 36.95 10.74
CA CYS A 4 41.55 36.33 11.64
C CYS A 4 41.90 34.93 11.15
N LYS A 5 43.16 34.49 11.30
CA LYS A 5 43.61 33.14 10.97
C LYS A 5 44.42 32.55 12.12
N VAL A 6 44.00 31.37 12.59
CA VAL A 6 44.74 30.54 13.55
C VAL A 6 45.17 29.27 12.84
N ARG A 7 46.44 28.88 13.01
CA ARG A 7 46.99 27.59 12.55
C ARG A 7 47.21 26.69 13.76
N LEU A 8 46.68 25.48 13.71
CA LEU A 8 46.86 24.45 14.73
C LEU A 8 47.91 23.46 14.21
N ALA A 9 49.07 23.42 14.87
CA ALA A 9 50.25 22.69 14.40
C ALA A 9 50.84 21.78 15.49
N GLY A 10 50.00 20.93 16.09
CA GLY A 10 50.39 19.99 17.15
C GLY A 10 50.17 20.54 18.57
N VAL A 11 49.10 21.33 18.77
CA VAL A 11 48.85 22.03 20.03
C VAL A 11 47.85 21.31 20.93
N THR A 12 48.06 21.36 22.24
CA THR A 12 47.10 20.94 23.26
C THR A 12 46.77 22.14 24.14
N LEU A 13 45.54 22.64 24.05
CA LEU A 13 45.05 23.82 24.75
C LEU A 13 43.90 23.43 25.69
N THR A 14 44.12 23.59 26.99
CA THR A 14 43.09 23.44 28.02
C THR A 14 42.91 24.78 28.72
N SER A 15 41.71 25.36 28.61
CA SER A 15 41.39 26.60 29.31
C SER A 15 40.81 26.31 30.69
N THR A 16 41.21 27.10 31.68
CA THR A 16 40.63 27.08 33.03
C THR A 16 39.52 28.13 33.20
N ASN A 17 39.40 29.08 32.26
CA ASN A 17 38.39 30.13 32.26
C ASN A 17 38.17 30.63 30.82
N GLY A 18 37.11 30.17 30.14
CA GLY A 18 36.79 30.53 28.75
C GLY A 18 37.02 29.38 27.76
N PRO A 19 36.85 29.65 26.45
CA PRO A 19 37.23 28.73 25.37
C PRO A 19 38.72 28.41 25.36
N ALA A 20 39.08 27.31 24.72
CA ALA A 20 40.47 27.05 24.32
C ALA A 20 40.93 28.02 23.22
N VAL A 21 40.04 28.32 22.25
CA VAL A 21 40.29 29.30 21.19
C VAL A 21 39.07 30.22 21.06
N SER A 22 39.29 31.53 21.20
CA SER A 22 38.24 32.55 21.12
C SER A 22 38.55 33.59 20.03
N MET A 23 37.85 33.51 18.91
CA MET A 23 38.01 34.39 17.76
C MET A 23 36.88 35.43 17.73
N ILE A 24 37.16 36.64 18.24
CA ILE A 24 36.13 37.70 18.41
C ILE A 24 35.94 38.59 17.18
N SER A 25 36.53 38.24 16.03
CA SER A 25 36.31 39.04 14.81
C SER A 25 34.90 38.81 14.27
N ALA A 26 34.21 39.91 13.95
CA ALA A 26 32.95 39.88 13.19
C ALA A 26 33.16 39.50 11.71
N GLU A 27 34.40 39.60 11.20
CA GLU A 27 34.78 39.14 9.86
C GLU A 27 35.06 37.63 9.87
N ARG A 28 35.43 37.08 8.70
CA ARG A 28 35.81 35.67 8.55
C ARG A 28 36.97 35.27 9.49
N ASN A 29 36.75 34.18 10.22
CA ASN A 29 37.69 33.54 11.13
C ASN A 29 38.11 32.20 10.53
N PHE A 30 39.40 32.02 10.27
CA PHE A 30 39.96 30.80 9.68
C PHE A 30 40.69 29.99 10.75
N VAL A 31 40.34 28.72 10.89
CA VAL A 31 41.12 27.74 11.65
C VAL A 31 41.66 26.70 10.66
N VAL A 32 42.98 26.56 10.62
CA VAL A 32 43.67 25.65 9.71
C VAL A 32 44.42 24.59 10.51
N THR A 33 44.07 23.31 10.35
CA THR A 33 44.81 22.20 10.95
C THR A 33 45.95 21.77 10.03
N ASP A 34 47.19 21.95 10.49
CA ASP A 34 48.38 21.61 9.71
C ASP A 34 48.48 20.09 9.51
N ALA A 35 48.82 19.65 8.30
CA ALA A 35 48.87 18.25 7.93
C ALA A 35 49.83 17.46 8.84
N GLY A 36 49.44 16.23 9.20
CA GLY A 36 50.24 15.35 10.05
C GLY A 36 50.30 15.74 11.53
N THR A 37 49.54 16.76 11.95
CA THR A 37 49.49 17.19 13.35
C THR A 37 48.22 16.71 14.05
N SER A 38 48.31 16.48 15.36
CA SER A 38 47.16 16.21 16.24
C SER A 38 47.02 17.35 17.23
N ASN A 39 45.81 17.89 17.34
CA ASN A 39 45.52 19.07 18.14
C ASN A 39 44.38 18.75 19.13
N VAL A 40 44.44 19.32 20.34
CA VAL A 40 43.43 19.12 21.38
C VAL A 40 42.98 20.48 21.92
N LEU A 41 41.68 20.74 21.92
CA LEU A 41 41.07 21.97 22.42
C LEU A 41 40.01 21.63 23.48
N THR A 42 40.18 22.11 24.71
CA THR A 42 39.26 21.87 25.83
C THR A 42 38.96 23.18 26.55
N ASP A 43 37.68 23.54 26.70
CA ASP A 43 37.28 24.71 27.50
C ASP A 43 37.06 24.41 28.98
N SER A 44 36.71 25.45 29.73
CA SER A 44 36.36 25.35 31.15
C SER A 44 34.85 25.31 31.36
N ALA A 45 34.36 24.59 32.37
CA ALA A 45 32.97 24.70 32.82
C ALA A 45 32.61 26.12 33.31
N SER A 46 33.61 26.92 33.70
CA SER A 46 33.45 28.17 34.44
C SER A 46 33.79 29.37 33.57
N TYR A 47 32.84 29.89 32.80
CA TYR A 47 32.89 31.24 32.23
C TYR A 47 31.50 31.78 31.90
N THR A 48 31.30 33.11 31.88
CA THR A 48 29.96 33.77 31.85
C THR A 48 29.48 34.21 30.47
N ARG A 49 30.24 33.95 29.40
CA ARG A 49 29.90 34.40 28.05
C ARG A 49 28.59 33.80 27.51
N THR A 50 27.78 34.61 26.82
CA THR A 50 26.64 34.20 25.99
C THR A 50 27.11 33.64 24.65
N GLY A 51 26.68 32.43 24.28
CA GLY A 51 27.26 31.69 23.16
C GLY A 51 28.67 31.17 23.51
N SER A 52 28.77 29.88 23.81
CA SER A 52 30.00 29.28 24.31
C SER A 52 30.35 27.98 23.61
N GLY A 53 31.63 27.82 23.31
CA GLY A 53 32.21 26.55 22.94
C GLY A 53 33.72 26.62 22.96
N ALA A 54 34.36 25.45 23.00
CA ALA A 54 35.81 25.35 23.12
C ALA A 54 36.57 25.94 21.94
N LEU A 55 36.00 25.82 20.75
CA LEU A 55 36.32 26.67 19.62
C LEU A 55 35.17 27.65 19.39
N TYR A 56 35.43 28.94 19.60
CA TYR A 56 34.45 29.99 19.47
C TYR A 56 34.82 31.01 18.40
N ALA A 57 33.85 31.39 17.57
CA ALA A 57 33.93 32.53 16.67
C ALA A 57 32.70 33.45 16.81
N SER A 58 32.92 34.77 16.89
CA SER A 58 31.81 35.76 16.89
C SER A 58 31.22 35.97 15.50
N GLY A 59 32.07 36.04 14.47
CA GLY A 59 31.68 36.12 13.07
C GLY A 59 31.73 34.76 12.38
N PRO A 60 31.79 34.72 11.04
CA PRO A 60 31.88 33.46 10.31
C PRO A 60 33.12 32.65 10.65
N LEU A 61 32.98 31.34 10.75
CA LEU A 61 34.07 30.39 11.04
C LEU A 61 34.31 29.46 9.84
N ILE A 62 35.57 29.32 9.45
CA ILE A 62 36.00 28.46 8.36
C ILE A 62 37.04 27.48 8.89
N LEU A 63 36.68 26.20 8.91
CA LEU A 63 37.58 25.09 9.26
C LEU A 63 38.20 24.53 7.98
N SER A 64 39.51 24.33 7.97
CA SER A 64 40.24 23.82 6.81
C SER A 64 41.55 23.14 7.24
N GLY A 65 42.30 22.59 6.28
CA GLY A 65 43.54 21.87 6.53
C GLY A 65 43.38 20.36 6.43
N ALA A 66 44.37 19.61 6.90
CA ALA A 66 44.42 18.15 6.81
C ALA A 66 44.90 17.46 8.10
N GLY A 67 45.16 18.23 9.15
CA GLY A 67 45.49 17.72 10.48
C GLY A 67 44.25 17.29 11.28
N ASP A 68 44.51 16.56 12.36
CA ASP A 68 43.52 16.13 13.34
C ASP A 68 43.29 17.22 14.40
N VAL A 69 42.04 17.42 14.80
CA VAL A 69 41.68 18.26 15.95
C VAL A 69 40.57 17.59 16.77
N SER A 70 40.83 17.39 18.06
CA SER A 70 39.85 16.92 19.05
C SER A 70 39.38 18.10 19.89
N ILE A 71 38.06 18.35 19.94
CA ILE A 71 37.47 19.53 20.59
C ILE A 71 36.44 19.09 21.62
N THR A 72 36.67 19.41 22.90
CA THR A 72 35.78 19.03 24.00
C THR A 72 35.10 20.27 24.59
N GLY A 73 33.77 20.32 24.53
CA GLY A 73 32.96 21.39 25.11
C GLY A 73 32.44 21.02 26.51
N ILE A 74 33.14 21.45 27.55
CA ILE A 74 32.77 21.22 28.96
C ILE A 74 31.68 22.18 29.42
N LYS A 75 31.65 23.42 28.93
CA LYS A 75 30.58 24.37 29.30
C LYS A 75 29.28 24.16 28.53
N SER A 76 29.37 24.04 27.21
CA SER A 76 28.22 23.97 26.30
C SER A 76 28.60 23.29 25.00
N HIS A 77 28.62 24.00 23.87
CA HIS A 77 28.97 23.45 22.58
C HIS A 77 30.47 23.15 22.47
N ALA A 78 30.89 22.23 21.59
CA ALA A 78 32.32 22.10 21.28
C ALA A 78 32.78 23.19 20.30
N ILE A 79 32.00 23.43 19.25
CA ILE A 79 32.25 24.46 18.24
C ILE A 79 31.06 25.41 18.19
N TYR A 80 31.31 26.71 18.32
CA TYR A 80 30.28 27.74 18.24
C TYR A 80 30.66 28.81 17.21
N GLY A 81 29.75 29.10 16.29
CA GLY A 81 29.86 30.19 15.32
C GLY A 81 28.69 31.16 15.44
N GLY A 82 28.96 32.43 15.74
CA GLY A 82 27.94 33.49 15.81
C GLY A 82 27.36 33.91 14.45
N SER A 83 27.84 33.35 13.35
CA SER A 83 27.34 33.54 11.99
C SER A 83 27.29 32.18 11.26
N TYR A 84 27.97 32.02 10.11
CA TYR A 84 28.06 30.72 9.43
C TYR A 84 29.30 29.94 9.85
N ILE A 85 29.20 28.61 9.81
CA ILE A 85 30.33 27.69 9.92
C ILE A 85 30.49 27.00 8.57
N ARG A 86 31.69 27.02 8.00
CA ARG A 86 32.03 26.32 6.77
C ARG A 86 33.21 25.37 6.97
N VAL A 87 33.03 24.10 6.65
CA VAL A 87 34.06 23.06 6.73
C VAL A 87 34.58 22.76 5.32
N LEU A 88 35.83 23.10 5.07
CA LEU A 88 36.53 22.88 3.80
C LEU A 88 37.49 21.68 3.85
N GLY A 89 37.71 21.09 5.02
CA GLY A 89 38.68 20.01 5.22
C GLY A 89 39.05 19.82 6.69
N GLY A 90 39.97 18.87 6.93
CA GLY A 90 40.44 18.50 8.26
C GLY A 90 39.75 17.25 8.82
N ARG A 91 40.31 16.70 9.91
CA ARG A 91 39.71 15.61 10.67
C ARG A 91 39.33 16.15 12.05
N VAL A 92 38.03 16.39 12.25
CA VAL A 92 37.49 17.02 13.46
C VAL A 92 36.79 15.95 14.29
N LYS A 93 37.21 15.80 15.53
CA LYS A 93 36.56 14.92 16.51
C LYS A 93 36.00 15.75 17.65
N VAL A 94 34.73 15.56 17.96
CA VAL A 94 34.12 16.04 19.20
C VAL A 94 33.81 14.81 20.06
N PRO A 95 34.66 14.46 21.02
CA PRO A 95 34.42 13.30 21.87
C PRO A 95 33.28 13.53 22.87
N ALA A 96 33.05 14.79 23.27
CA ALA A 96 31.94 15.19 24.13
C ALA A 96 31.69 16.71 24.03
N ALA A 97 30.41 17.08 24.13
CA ALA A 97 29.93 18.44 24.36
C ALA A 97 28.70 18.38 25.29
N VAL A 98 28.57 19.33 26.23
CA VAL A 98 27.40 19.44 27.14
C VAL A 98 26.14 19.91 26.43
N LYS A 99 26.30 20.66 25.34
CA LYS A 99 25.23 20.96 24.37
C LYS A 99 25.64 20.37 23.04
N ASP A 100 25.50 21.12 21.96
CA ASP A 100 25.73 20.60 20.61
C ASP A 100 27.21 20.42 20.28
N ALA A 101 27.55 19.44 19.44
CA ALA A 101 28.94 19.33 18.97
C ALA A 101 29.30 20.53 18.08
N VAL A 102 28.37 20.97 17.22
CA VAL A 102 28.51 22.17 16.38
C VAL A 102 27.24 23.01 16.45
N HIS A 103 27.36 24.29 16.80
CA HIS A 103 26.26 25.25 16.81
C HIS A 103 26.58 26.44 15.88
N SER A 104 25.78 26.61 14.83
CA SER A 104 25.90 27.68 13.83
C SER A 104 24.62 28.51 13.79
N LYS A 105 24.73 29.84 13.75
CA LYS A 105 23.54 30.71 13.82
C LYS A 105 22.80 30.93 12.51
N THR A 106 23.49 30.87 11.37
CA THR A 106 22.92 31.30 10.08
C THR A 106 23.07 30.27 8.96
N LEU A 107 24.17 29.53 8.94
CA LEU A 107 24.41 28.46 7.97
C LEU A 107 25.49 27.52 8.51
N TYR A 108 25.24 26.22 8.52
CA TYR A 108 26.31 25.22 8.56
C TYR A 108 26.50 24.67 7.15
N GLN A 109 27.73 24.74 6.63
CA GLN A 109 28.08 24.19 5.32
C GLN A 109 29.29 23.27 5.41
N GLN A 110 29.17 22.05 4.91
CA GLN A 110 30.28 21.10 4.80
C GLN A 110 30.57 20.78 3.33
N ASP A 111 31.75 21.19 2.85
CA ASP A 111 32.21 20.89 1.49
C ASP A 111 33.14 19.67 1.45
N ALA A 112 33.93 19.47 2.50
CA ALA A 112 34.84 18.33 2.65
C ALA A 112 35.20 18.13 4.14
N GLY A 113 36.15 17.23 4.41
CA GLY A 113 36.61 16.90 5.77
C GLY A 113 35.93 15.66 6.35
N THR A 114 36.42 15.23 7.50
CA THR A 114 35.88 14.09 8.27
C THR A 114 35.51 14.57 9.66
N LEU A 115 34.23 14.49 10.01
CA LEU A 115 33.71 14.88 11.32
C LEU A 115 33.20 13.66 12.08
N ASP A 116 33.64 13.50 13.32
CA ASP A 116 33.19 12.48 14.26
C ASP A 116 32.66 13.17 15.53
N LEU A 117 31.34 13.20 15.70
CA LEU A 117 30.66 14.05 16.68
C LEU A 117 29.86 13.22 17.70
N THR A 118 30.11 13.51 18.98
CA THR A 118 29.34 13.03 20.12
C THR A 118 29.04 14.19 21.05
N ALA A 119 27.77 14.35 21.42
CA ALA A 119 27.25 15.46 22.23
C ALA A 119 26.09 14.97 23.10
N THR A 120 25.79 15.69 24.19
CA THR A 120 24.53 15.49 24.94
C THR A 120 23.40 16.37 24.40
N GLY A 121 23.72 17.41 23.63
CA GLY A 121 22.76 18.09 22.75
C GLY A 121 22.81 17.52 21.33
N ASP A 122 22.63 18.38 20.33
CA ASP A 122 22.59 17.96 18.94
C ASP A 122 23.99 17.70 18.37
N GLY A 123 24.07 16.87 17.33
CA GLY A 123 25.33 16.75 16.58
C GLY A 123 25.68 18.07 15.90
N ILE A 124 24.74 18.58 15.10
CA ILE A 124 24.84 19.88 14.43
C ILE A 124 23.52 20.62 14.61
N ASP A 125 23.56 21.79 15.23
CA ASP A 125 22.45 22.73 15.31
C ASP A 125 22.75 23.95 14.43
N GLY A 126 21.93 24.13 13.38
CA GLY A 126 21.95 25.27 12.47
C GLY A 126 21.07 26.44 12.93
N ASP A 127 20.41 26.32 14.08
CA ASP A 127 19.49 27.31 14.67
C ASP A 127 18.45 27.78 13.63
N THR A 128 18.07 29.05 13.66
CA THR A 128 17.22 29.70 12.63
C THR A 128 17.74 29.61 11.19
N GLY A 129 18.99 29.17 11.01
CA GLY A 129 19.69 29.10 9.73
C GLY A 129 19.40 27.84 8.92
N SER A 130 20.26 27.56 7.94
CA SER A 130 20.18 26.37 7.08
C SER A 130 21.39 25.44 7.25
N VAL A 131 21.24 24.19 6.83
CA VAL A 131 22.33 23.21 6.80
C VAL A 131 22.53 22.70 5.37
N VAL A 132 23.78 22.74 4.88
CA VAL A 132 24.15 22.27 3.54
C VAL A 132 25.33 21.31 3.62
N ILE A 133 25.18 20.10 3.12
CA ILE A 133 26.27 19.12 2.99
C ILE A 133 26.54 18.90 1.49
N ASN A 134 27.69 19.37 1.01
CA ASN A 134 28.16 19.14 -0.34
C ASN A 134 29.14 17.95 -0.44
N GLY A 135 29.81 17.58 0.65
CA GLY A 135 30.82 16.51 0.63
C GLY A 135 31.42 16.17 1.99
N GLY A 136 32.47 15.34 1.97
CA GLY A 136 33.14 14.85 3.19
C GLY A 136 32.42 13.68 3.88
N SER A 137 32.88 13.33 5.07
CA SER A 137 32.32 12.27 5.92
C SER A 137 31.86 12.85 7.25
N LEU A 138 30.70 12.43 7.72
CA LEU A 138 30.11 12.89 8.98
C LEU A 138 29.55 11.69 9.75
N SER A 139 30.03 11.48 10.97
CA SER A 139 29.54 10.46 11.89
C SER A 139 28.99 11.13 13.13
N ILE A 140 27.74 10.85 13.50
CA ILE A 140 27.09 11.42 14.68
C ILE A 140 26.45 10.30 15.50
N ARG A 141 26.67 10.31 16.81
CA ARG A 141 26.11 9.32 17.74
C ARG A 141 25.47 10.00 18.93
N SER A 142 24.24 9.59 19.27
CA SER A 142 23.56 10.00 20.50
C SER A 142 22.62 8.89 21.00
N VAL A 143 22.57 8.75 22.32
CA VAL A 143 21.57 7.94 23.04
C VAL A 143 20.70 8.81 23.95
N VAL A 144 20.88 10.14 23.90
CA VAL A 144 20.17 11.09 24.75
C VAL A 144 18.81 11.39 24.12
N ASP A 145 17.77 11.33 24.93
CA ASP A 145 16.41 11.66 24.52
C ASP A 145 16.34 13.08 23.95
N ASP A 146 15.45 13.26 22.97
CA ASP A 146 15.21 14.53 22.31
C ASP A 146 16.40 15.15 21.58
N THR A 147 17.45 14.38 21.27
CA THR A 147 18.57 14.91 20.48
C THR A 147 18.39 14.72 18.98
N LYS A 148 19.05 15.57 18.22
CA LYS A 148 19.00 15.57 16.76
C LYS A 148 20.41 15.33 16.21
N GLY A 149 20.52 14.52 15.16
CA GLY A 149 21.79 14.36 14.45
C GLY A 149 22.18 15.69 13.80
N ILE A 150 21.28 16.21 12.97
CA ILE A 150 21.36 17.54 12.37
C ILE A 150 20.00 18.23 12.50
N ALA A 151 19.98 19.46 13.01
CA ALA A 151 18.79 20.29 13.15
C ALA A 151 19.00 21.69 12.54
N CYS A 152 17.91 22.28 12.05
CA CYS A 152 17.80 23.70 11.72
C CYS A 152 16.34 24.13 11.56
N ASP A 153 16.00 25.41 11.72
CA ASP A 153 14.65 25.90 11.39
C ASP A 153 14.50 26.23 9.90
N GLY A 154 15.59 26.55 9.21
CA GLY A 154 15.61 26.77 7.77
C GLY A 154 15.60 25.47 6.97
N THR A 155 16.31 25.48 5.83
CA THR A 155 16.38 24.33 4.92
C THR A 155 17.56 23.42 5.24
N LEU A 156 17.37 22.11 5.03
CA LEU A 156 18.43 21.12 5.14
C LEU A 156 18.65 20.46 3.77
N THR A 157 19.84 20.60 3.20
CA THR A 157 20.17 20.10 1.87
C THR A 157 21.41 19.21 1.90
N ILE A 158 21.28 17.98 1.37
CA ILE A 158 22.37 17.04 1.16
C ILE A 158 22.61 16.89 -0.34
N ASN A 159 23.65 17.53 -0.86
CA ASN A 159 24.09 17.42 -2.25
C ASN A 159 25.13 16.29 -2.43
N GLY A 160 25.81 15.88 -1.36
CA GLY A 160 26.88 14.89 -1.40
C GLY A 160 27.40 14.48 -0.01
N GLY A 161 28.48 13.71 0.01
CA GLY A 161 29.14 13.24 1.24
C GLY A 161 28.62 11.89 1.75
N ALA A 162 29.24 11.41 2.83
CA ALA A 162 28.89 10.17 3.52
C ALA A 162 28.48 10.48 4.97
N LEU A 163 27.20 10.34 5.27
CA LEU A 163 26.59 10.62 6.57
C LEU A 163 26.24 9.30 7.26
N ASN A 164 26.74 9.11 8.49
CA ASN A 164 26.45 7.96 9.34
C ASN A 164 25.89 8.45 10.67
N LEU A 165 24.58 8.26 10.90
CA LEU A 165 23.88 8.77 12.07
C LEU A 165 23.38 7.60 12.92
N THR A 166 23.68 7.58 14.21
CA THR A 166 23.14 6.60 15.16
C THR A 166 22.50 7.31 16.34
N LEU A 167 21.18 7.40 16.34
CA LEU A 167 20.38 8.23 17.25
C LEU A 167 19.33 7.32 17.93
N ASN A 168 19.52 7.06 19.23
CA ASN A 168 18.75 6.03 19.95
C ASN A 168 17.98 6.56 21.16
N GLY A 169 18.02 7.86 21.45
CA GLY A 169 17.17 8.45 22.49
C GLY A 169 15.72 8.53 22.04
N VAL A 170 14.78 8.45 22.99
CA VAL A 170 13.34 8.68 22.75
C VAL A 170 13.16 10.04 22.05
N GLN A 171 12.17 10.13 21.14
CA GLN A 171 11.83 11.34 20.37
C GLN A 171 12.98 12.00 19.58
N SER A 172 14.11 11.30 19.42
CA SER A 172 15.27 11.81 18.68
C SER A 172 15.00 11.89 17.18
N LYS A 173 15.77 12.74 16.46
CA LYS A 173 15.68 12.82 15.00
C LYS A 173 17.05 12.64 14.36
N GLY A 174 17.14 11.93 13.23
CA GLY A 174 18.37 11.88 12.45
C GLY A 174 18.68 13.24 11.82
N LEU A 175 17.81 13.67 10.93
CA LEU A 175 17.80 14.97 10.26
C LEU A 175 16.47 15.65 10.52
N THR A 176 16.49 16.90 10.99
CA THR A 176 15.27 17.69 11.19
C THR A 176 15.40 19.09 10.60
N SER A 177 14.32 19.59 9.99
CA SER A 177 14.25 20.94 9.42
C SER A 177 12.90 21.61 9.72
N GLY A 178 12.91 22.92 9.99
CA GLY A 178 11.70 23.74 10.01
C GLY A 178 11.22 24.14 8.60
N GLY A 179 12.13 24.23 7.64
CA GLY A 179 11.84 24.37 6.21
C GLY A 179 11.87 23.02 5.49
N ASN A 180 12.16 23.05 4.19
CA ASN A 180 12.26 21.84 3.37
C ASN A 180 13.56 21.06 3.64
N LEU A 181 13.48 19.74 3.50
CA LEU A 181 14.62 18.83 3.50
C LEU A 181 14.81 18.24 2.09
N THR A 182 16.01 18.33 1.54
CA THR A 182 16.34 17.75 0.23
C THR A 182 17.55 16.82 0.32
N VAL A 183 17.42 15.61 -0.21
CA VAL A 183 18.54 14.69 -0.49
C VAL A 183 18.68 14.61 -2.01
N ALA A 184 19.69 15.32 -2.53
CA ALA A 184 20.01 15.38 -3.95
C ALA A 184 21.19 14.49 -4.35
N GLY A 185 22.01 14.07 -3.39
CA GLY A 185 23.16 13.21 -3.63
C GLY A 185 23.80 12.70 -2.34
N GLY A 186 24.92 12.00 -2.47
CA GLY A 186 25.65 11.41 -1.33
C GLY A 186 25.01 10.13 -0.78
N SER A 187 25.54 9.65 0.34
CA SER A 187 25.04 8.49 1.07
C SER A 187 24.68 8.90 2.49
N VAL A 188 23.45 8.59 2.91
CA VAL A 188 22.95 8.81 4.26
C VAL A 188 22.55 7.47 4.85
N VAL A 189 23.25 7.06 5.91
CA VAL A 189 22.99 5.82 6.65
C VAL A 189 22.51 6.18 8.05
N MET A 190 21.36 5.64 8.46
CA MET A 190 20.77 5.88 9.77
C MET A 190 20.44 4.59 10.50
N ASN A 191 20.88 4.50 11.75
CA ASN A 191 20.53 3.43 12.69
C ASN A 191 19.82 4.05 13.89
N LEU A 192 18.53 3.76 14.05
CA LEU A 192 17.66 4.43 15.02
C LEU A 192 16.95 3.40 15.90
N ALA A 193 16.86 3.68 17.20
CA ALA A 193 16.18 2.82 18.16
C ALA A 193 15.30 3.57 19.17
N GLY A 194 15.26 4.91 19.10
CA GLY A 194 14.45 5.73 20.01
C GLY A 194 12.96 5.46 19.90
N GLY A 195 12.24 5.42 21.01
CA GLY A 195 10.78 5.29 20.99
C GLY A 195 10.06 6.62 20.73
N VAL A 196 8.73 6.55 20.64
CA VAL A 196 7.84 7.71 20.74
C VAL A 196 7.73 8.21 22.18
N PHE A 197 7.67 9.53 22.34
CA PHE A 197 7.24 10.19 23.57
C PHE A 197 5.78 10.62 23.42
N LEU A 198 4.91 10.18 24.33
CA LEU A 198 3.49 10.53 24.33
C LEU A 198 3.28 11.77 25.21
N GLU A 199 3.28 12.96 24.61
CA GLU A 199 3.18 14.22 25.33
C GLU A 199 1.72 14.55 25.66
N SER A 200 1.42 14.82 26.93
CA SER A 200 0.11 15.32 27.35
C SER A 200 -0.02 16.82 27.05
N VAL A 201 -0.92 17.17 26.14
CA VAL A 201 -1.23 18.55 25.76
C VAL A 201 -2.59 18.97 26.30
N THR A 202 -2.67 20.15 26.92
CA THR A 202 -3.94 20.76 27.34
C THR A 202 -4.24 21.98 26.48
N SER A 203 -5.32 21.91 25.71
CA SER A 203 -5.85 23.03 24.91
C SER A 203 -7.27 23.38 25.39
N GLY A 204 -7.40 24.54 26.03
CA GLY A 204 -8.65 24.93 26.70
C GLY A 204 -9.02 23.95 27.82
N THR A 205 -10.21 23.33 27.73
CA THR A 205 -10.68 22.31 28.67
C THR A 205 -10.40 20.87 28.22
N THR A 206 -9.72 20.70 27.08
CA THR A 206 -9.42 19.38 26.52
C THR A 206 -7.98 19.00 26.80
N THR A 207 -7.77 17.81 27.35
CA THR A 207 -6.45 17.18 27.50
C THR A 207 -6.37 16.01 26.54
N TYR A 208 -5.36 16.01 25.69
CA TYR A 208 -5.09 14.96 24.70
C TYR A 208 -3.59 14.65 24.64
N VAL A 209 -3.22 13.64 23.86
CA VAL A 209 -1.82 13.27 23.64
C VAL A 209 -1.37 13.70 22.24
N ASP A 210 -0.23 14.39 22.17
CA ASP A 210 0.50 14.69 20.93
C ASP A 210 1.80 13.85 20.89
N PRO A 211 1.88 12.83 20.03
CA PRO A 211 3.04 11.94 20.00
C PRO A 211 4.26 12.58 19.29
N SER A 212 5.39 12.65 20.01
CA SER A 212 6.70 13.02 19.46
C SER A 212 7.51 11.78 19.12
N TYR A 213 7.54 11.42 17.84
CA TYR A 213 8.17 10.18 17.35
C TYR A 213 9.70 10.27 17.35
N CYS A 214 10.40 9.15 17.49
CA CYS A 214 11.75 9.09 16.91
C CYS A 214 11.62 9.05 15.37
N THR A 215 12.46 9.78 14.63
CA THR A 215 12.34 9.84 13.17
C THR A 215 13.69 9.99 12.48
N GLY A 216 13.92 9.26 11.39
CA GLY A 216 15.14 9.47 10.60
C GLY A 216 15.20 10.82 9.94
N LEU A 217 14.25 11.11 9.06
CA LEU A 217 14.15 12.39 8.36
C LEU A 217 12.81 13.06 8.71
N LYS A 218 12.86 14.20 9.41
CA LYS A 218 11.70 15.02 9.74
C LYS A 218 11.80 16.39 9.08
N SER A 219 10.70 16.87 8.52
CA SER A 219 10.57 18.24 8.04
C SER A 219 9.20 18.80 8.40
N LYS A 220 9.15 20.06 8.83
CA LYS A 220 7.88 20.81 8.92
C LYS A 220 7.39 21.25 7.52
N GLY A 221 8.27 21.28 6.53
CA GLY A 221 7.95 21.48 5.12
C GLY A 221 7.93 20.16 4.33
N ASN A 222 8.41 20.23 3.09
CA ASN A 222 8.49 19.09 2.18
C ASN A 222 9.81 18.31 2.35
N ILE A 223 9.77 17.01 2.06
CA ILE A 223 10.95 16.17 1.90
C ILE A 223 11.08 15.73 0.43
N SER A 224 12.23 15.97 -0.18
CA SER A 224 12.48 15.63 -1.60
C SER A 224 13.73 14.78 -1.78
N PHE A 225 13.60 13.69 -2.51
CA PHE A 225 14.70 12.80 -2.91
C PHE A 225 14.88 12.90 -4.43
N THR A 226 15.98 13.52 -4.87
CA THR A 226 16.27 13.71 -6.30
C THR A 226 17.49 12.91 -6.76
N GLY A 227 18.26 12.34 -5.82
CA GLY A 227 19.43 11.51 -6.09
C GLY A 227 20.06 10.98 -4.80
N GLY A 228 21.23 10.34 -4.92
CA GLY A 228 21.94 9.75 -3.77
C GLY A 228 21.28 8.48 -3.23
N SER A 229 21.71 8.06 -2.03
CA SER A 229 21.17 6.89 -1.32
C SER A 229 20.82 7.23 0.13
N VAL A 230 19.65 6.79 0.59
CA VAL A 230 19.27 6.79 1.99
C VAL A 230 19.00 5.35 2.43
N THR A 231 19.80 4.86 3.37
CA THR A 231 19.59 3.56 4.03
C THR A 231 19.26 3.80 5.49
N LEU A 232 18.11 3.29 5.94
CA LEU A 232 17.62 3.54 7.28
C LEU A 232 17.07 2.27 7.89
N THR A 233 17.51 1.98 9.12
CA THR A 233 16.88 0.98 9.99
C THR A 233 16.38 1.68 11.26
N HIS A 234 15.11 1.47 11.59
CA HIS A 234 14.48 2.02 12.78
C HIS A 234 13.74 0.94 13.58
N THR A 235 14.20 0.68 14.81
CA THR A 235 13.66 -0.40 15.65
C THR A 235 12.82 0.07 16.84
N GLY A 236 12.88 1.37 17.17
CA GLY A 236 12.11 1.93 18.28
C GLY A 236 10.61 2.00 18.05
N THR A 237 9.83 1.84 19.12
CA THR A 237 8.36 1.88 19.14
C THR A 237 7.80 3.11 18.43
N ALA A 238 6.87 2.89 17.50
CA ALA A 238 6.26 3.90 16.63
C ALA A 238 7.28 4.82 15.92
N GLY A 239 8.49 4.31 15.71
CA GLY A 239 9.57 5.01 15.07
C GLY A 239 9.37 5.16 13.57
N LYS A 240 9.47 6.38 13.06
CA LYS A 240 9.23 6.68 11.64
C LYS A 240 10.56 6.73 10.87
N GLY A 241 10.57 6.23 9.64
CA GLY A 241 11.72 6.44 8.75
C GLY A 241 11.78 7.90 8.29
N VAL A 242 10.80 8.29 7.49
CA VAL A 242 10.63 9.64 6.92
C VAL A 242 9.27 10.19 7.30
N SER A 243 9.21 11.44 7.77
CA SER A 243 7.96 12.15 8.05
C SER A 243 8.04 13.59 7.59
N ALA A 244 7.16 14.00 6.68
CA ALA A 244 7.00 15.38 6.27
C ALA A 244 5.63 15.91 6.73
N SER A 245 5.59 17.11 7.28
CA SER A 245 4.31 17.80 7.49
C SER A 245 3.75 18.46 6.22
N GLY A 246 4.59 18.54 5.17
CA GLY A 246 4.14 18.76 3.80
C GLY A 246 4.20 17.47 2.97
N ASN A 247 4.65 17.62 1.74
CA ASN A 247 4.73 16.54 0.76
C ASN A 247 6.03 15.75 0.88
N VAL A 248 5.99 14.49 0.46
CA VAL A 248 7.19 13.70 0.19
C VAL A 248 7.26 13.40 -1.31
N SER A 249 8.42 13.65 -1.93
CA SER A 249 8.62 13.35 -3.36
C SER A 249 9.90 12.54 -3.58
N VAL A 250 9.79 11.49 -4.40
CA VAL A 250 10.91 10.67 -4.89
C VAL A 250 10.97 10.82 -6.41
N ALA A 251 11.97 11.56 -6.86
CA ALA A 251 12.26 11.84 -8.27
C ALA A 251 13.58 11.18 -8.74
N GLY A 252 14.31 10.51 -7.85
CA GLY A 252 15.54 9.78 -8.16
C GLY A 252 16.21 9.22 -6.91
N GLY A 253 17.34 8.56 -7.10
CA GLY A 253 18.12 7.96 -6.01
C GLY A 253 17.61 6.59 -5.55
N VAL A 254 18.17 6.14 -4.43
CA VAL A 254 17.84 4.86 -3.78
C VAL A 254 17.39 5.13 -2.34
N LEU A 255 16.20 4.68 -1.99
CA LEU A 255 15.70 4.65 -0.61
C LEU A 255 15.59 3.19 -0.20
N ASP A 256 16.24 2.82 0.90
CA ASP A 256 16.17 1.50 1.53
C ASP A 256 15.81 1.69 3.00
N LEU A 257 14.53 1.48 3.32
CA LEU A 257 13.92 1.88 4.59
C LEU A 257 13.35 0.66 5.30
N VAL A 258 13.74 0.47 6.55
CA VAL A 258 13.23 -0.63 7.39
C VAL A 258 12.75 -0.08 8.71
N THR A 259 11.48 -0.29 9.03
CA THR A 259 10.88 0.04 10.33
C THR A 259 10.35 -1.23 11.00
N THR A 260 10.78 -1.50 12.23
CA THR A 260 10.40 -2.74 12.95
C THR A 260 9.77 -2.51 14.31
N GLY A 261 9.73 -1.26 14.78
CA GLY A 261 9.15 -0.92 16.08
C GLY A 261 7.65 -1.19 16.11
N GLY A 262 7.15 -1.77 17.19
CA GLY A 262 5.70 -1.97 17.37
C GLY A 262 4.93 -0.65 17.51
N ALA A 263 3.60 -0.75 17.51
CA ALA A 263 2.74 0.39 17.82
C ALA A 263 2.97 0.93 19.24
N SER A 264 2.63 2.20 19.46
CA SER A 264 2.59 2.77 20.82
C SER A 264 1.47 2.12 21.65
N THR A 265 1.50 2.38 22.96
CA THR A 265 0.28 2.22 23.77
C THR A 265 -0.82 3.12 23.24
N SER A 266 -2.08 2.71 23.41
CA SER A 266 -3.22 3.55 23.01
C SER A 266 -3.27 4.83 23.83
N TYR A 267 -3.66 5.93 23.18
CA TYR A 267 -3.83 7.25 23.79
C TYR A 267 -5.07 7.95 23.23
N THR A 268 -5.49 9.05 23.87
CA THR A 268 -6.59 9.88 23.37
C THR A 268 -6.02 11.02 22.53
N ASN A 269 -6.38 11.09 21.25
CA ASN A 269 -5.92 12.15 20.36
C ASN A 269 -6.69 13.47 20.55
N SER A 270 -6.33 14.50 19.79
CA SER A 270 -6.93 15.83 19.85
C SER A 270 -8.44 15.87 19.51
N LYS A 271 -8.99 14.79 18.96
CA LYS A 271 -10.42 14.62 18.67
C LYS A 271 -11.17 13.88 19.80
N GLY A 272 -10.49 13.48 20.87
CA GLY A 272 -11.09 12.72 21.97
C GLY A 272 -11.27 11.23 21.67
N VAL A 273 -10.65 10.71 20.61
CA VAL A 273 -10.78 9.32 20.16
C VAL A 273 -9.53 8.53 20.55
N ALA A 274 -9.72 7.24 20.89
CA ALA A 274 -8.61 6.32 21.14
C ALA A 274 -7.81 6.09 19.85
N ASP A 275 -6.49 6.15 19.95
CA ASP A 275 -5.57 6.17 18.83
C ASP A 275 -4.27 5.43 19.21
N THR A 276 -3.46 5.08 18.21
CA THR A 276 -2.15 4.45 18.36
C THR A 276 -1.20 4.98 17.31
N ALA A 277 0.04 5.22 17.71
CA ALA A 277 1.10 5.58 16.78
C ALA A 277 1.77 4.33 16.19
N ALA A 278 2.10 4.37 14.91
CA ALA A 278 2.73 3.27 14.20
C ALA A 278 4.07 3.66 13.54
N ALA A 279 4.83 2.63 13.15
CA ALA A 279 6.19 2.77 12.64
C ALA A 279 6.24 2.78 11.11
N ASP A 280 5.88 3.90 10.50
CA ASP A 280 5.85 4.03 9.04
C ASP A 280 7.26 4.22 8.46
N CYS A 281 7.56 3.56 7.34
CA CYS A 281 8.81 3.82 6.62
C CYS A 281 8.80 5.23 6.01
N LEU A 282 7.72 5.61 5.33
CA LEU A 282 7.60 6.90 4.65
C LEU A 282 6.20 7.48 4.84
N LYS A 283 6.09 8.60 5.56
CA LYS A 283 4.82 9.29 5.82
C LYS A 283 4.85 10.75 5.31
N ALA A 284 3.80 11.14 4.61
CA ALA A 284 3.51 12.53 4.26
C ALA A 284 2.16 12.96 4.86
N ASP A 285 2.13 14.05 5.62
CA ASP A 285 0.86 14.68 6.01
C ASP A 285 0.22 15.37 4.78
N GLY A 286 1.02 15.69 3.76
CA GLY A 286 0.56 16.08 2.42
C GLY A 286 0.49 14.88 1.47
N THR A 287 0.82 15.11 0.19
CA THR A 287 0.88 14.05 -0.83
C THR A 287 2.21 13.31 -0.83
N LEU A 288 2.18 12.03 -1.20
CA LEU A 288 3.38 11.22 -1.49
C LEU A 288 3.45 10.90 -2.99
N VAL A 289 4.54 11.31 -3.65
CA VAL A 289 4.75 11.07 -5.09
C VAL A 289 6.06 10.34 -5.35
N ILE A 290 5.99 9.18 -6.02
CA ILE A 290 7.14 8.45 -6.55
C ILE A 290 7.06 8.50 -8.08
N SER A 291 7.99 9.22 -8.68
CA SER A 291 8.06 9.40 -10.15
C SER A 291 9.24 8.69 -10.80
N SER A 292 10.25 8.32 -10.00
CA SER A 292 11.53 7.76 -10.44
C SER A 292 12.29 7.20 -9.23
N GLY A 293 13.44 6.57 -9.46
CA GLY A 293 14.31 6.01 -8.43
C GLY A 293 13.94 4.59 -8.00
N THR A 294 14.65 4.10 -7.00
CA THR A 294 14.38 2.81 -6.36
C THR A 294 13.94 3.04 -4.93
N VAL A 295 12.78 2.51 -4.55
CA VAL A 295 12.26 2.56 -3.17
C VAL A 295 12.06 1.13 -2.70
N THR A 296 12.88 0.70 -1.75
CA THR A 296 12.68 -0.52 -0.98
C THR A 296 12.23 -0.13 0.41
N ALA A 297 11.04 -0.55 0.82
CA ALA A 297 10.51 -0.23 2.15
C ALA A 297 9.92 -1.47 2.82
N SER A 298 10.29 -1.71 4.07
CA SER A 298 9.83 -2.85 4.86
C SER A 298 9.34 -2.40 6.24
N SER A 299 8.06 -2.61 6.50
CA SER A 299 7.46 -2.38 7.82
C SER A 299 7.05 -3.70 8.47
N SER A 300 7.54 -3.97 9.68
CA SER A 300 7.15 -5.15 10.46
C SER A 300 6.44 -4.83 11.78
N GLY A 301 6.34 -3.55 12.13
CA GLY A 301 5.62 -3.08 13.31
C GLY A 301 4.10 -3.17 13.11
N ALA A 302 3.35 -3.52 14.16
CA ALA A 302 1.89 -3.50 14.10
C ALA A 302 1.38 -2.09 13.70
N GLY A 303 0.46 -2.04 12.73
CA GLY A 303 -0.12 -0.83 12.15
C GLY A 303 0.83 0.03 11.33
N GLY A 304 2.11 -0.32 11.20
CA GLY A 304 3.09 0.51 10.49
C GLY A 304 3.03 0.28 8.98
N ASP A 305 2.98 1.36 8.21
CA ASP A 305 2.90 1.29 6.76
C ASP A 305 4.27 1.36 6.09
N CYS A 306 4.40 0.81 4.89
CA CYS A 306 5.60 1.11 4.08
C CYS A 306 5.52 2.54 3.54
N LEU A 307 4.41 2.88 2.86
CA LEU A 307 4.16 4.20 2.28
C LEU A 307 2.81 4.72 2.76
N SER A 308 2.75 5.91 3.36
CA SER A 308 1.53 6.51 3.91
C SER A 308 1.39 7.99 3.55
N SER A 309 0.15 8.43 3.27
CA SER A 309 -0.19 9.83 2.97
C SER A 309 -1.59 10.22 3.45
N ASP A 310 -1.71 11.36 4.14
CA ASP A 310 -3.02 11.86 4.60
C ASP A 310 -3.83 12.52 3.46
N LEU A 311 -3.17 12.85 2.34
CA LEU A 311 -3.82 13.30 1.12
C LEU A 311 -3.77 12.17 0.09
N GLY A 312 -3.05 12.34 -1.02
CA GLY A 312 -2.98 11.37 -2.11
C GLY A 312 -1.59 10.76 -2.29
N LEU A 313 -1.56 9.50 -2.71
CA LEU A 313 -0.35 8.75 -3.01
C LEU A 313 -0.31 8.39 -4.50
N THR A 314 0.75 8.82 -5.19
CA THR A 314 0.94 8.58 -6.63
C THR A 314 2.25 7.86 -6.92
N ILE A 315 2.18 6.77 -7.67
CA ILE A 315 3.34 6.10 -8.28
C ILE A 315 3.23 6.25 -9.80
N SER A 316 4.07 7.09 -10.39
CA SER A 316 4.12 7.32 -11.84
C SER A 316 5.37 6.72 -12.50
N GLY A 317 6.33 6.24 -11.72
CA GLY A 317 7.56 5.61 -12.22
C GLY A 317 8.43 5.02 -11.12
N GLY A 318 9.63 4.57 -11.50
CA GLY A 318 10.59 3.96 -10.57
C GLY A 318 10.40 2.45 -10.35
N ASN A 319 11.25 1.89 -9.49
CA ASN A 319 11.19 0.51 -9.00
C ASN A 319 10.86 0.52 -7.51
N VAL A 320 9.66 0.08 -7.15
CA VAL A 320 9.10 0.17 -5.80
C VAL A 320 8.88 -1.24 -5.26
N ASN A 321 9.58 -1.61 -4.19
CA ASN A 321 9.51 -2.93 -3.56
C ASN A 321 9.12 -2.78 -2.10
N LEU A 322 7.91 -3.22 -1.76
CA LEU A 322 7.29 -3.00 -0.46
C LEU A 322 7.04 -4.33 0.24
N THR A 323 7.36 -4.40 1.53
CA THR A 323 7.07 -5.56 2.36
C THR A 323 6.42 -5.13 3.67
N SER A 324 5.18 -5.55 3.90
CA SER A 324 4.53 -5.41 5.20
C SER A 324 4.35 -6.77 5.87
N SER A 325 4.81 -6.90 7.11
CA SER A 325 4.58 -8.07 7.95
C SER A 325 3.94 -7.77 9.31
N GLY A 326 3.76 -6.49 9.64
CA GLY A 326 3.05 -6.08 10.84
C GLY A 326 1.55 -6.35 10.70
N ALA A 327 0.88 -6.76 11.77
CA ALA A 327 -0.59 -6.83 11.78
C ALA A 327 -1.18 -5.46 11.46
N SER A 328 -2.16 -5.37 10.56
CA SER A 328 -2.77 -4.11 10.09
C SER A 328 -1.85 -3.11 9.39
N GLY A 329 -0.57 -3.42 9.16
CA GLY A 329 0.34 -2.51 8.46
C GLY A 329 0.18 -2.67 6.95
N ASP A 330 -0.03 -1.60 6.21
CA ASP A 330 -0.24 -1.64 4.77
C ASP A 330 1.07 -1.40 4.00
N CYS A 331 1.18 -1.92 2.77
CA CYS A 331 2.30 -1.53 1.92
C CYS A 331 2.11 -0.12 1.36
N VAL A 332 0.90 0.21 0.92
CA VAL A 332 0.53 1.53 0.42
C VAL A 332 -0.76 1.94 1.10
N ALA A 333 -0.76 3.07 1.79
CA ALA A 333 -1.94 3.64 2.43
C ALA A 333 -2.09 5.12 2.06
N SER A 334 -3.33 5.52 1.78
CA SER A 334 -3.70 6.92 1.60
C SER A 334 -5.10 7.15 2.12
N ASP A 335 -5.31 8.26 2.83
CA ASP A 335 -6.63 8.62 3.35
C ASP A 335 -7.60 9.08 2.25
N THR A 336 -7.10 9.45 1.06
CA THR A 336 -7.94 9.95 -0.04
C THR A 336 -7.82 9.14 -1.32
N THR A 337 -6.63 9.03 -1.91
CA THR A 337 -6.49 8.49 -3.27
C THR A 337 -5.17 7.77 -3.46
N VAL A 338 -5.24 6.62 -4.14
CA VAL A 338 -4.06 5.92 -4.63
C VAL A 338 -4.10 5.88 -6.16
N THR A 339 -3.05 6.39 -6.81
CA THR A 339 -2.91 6.37 -8.27
C THR A 339 -1.61 5.71 -8.68
N VAL A 340 -1.69 4.70 -9.56
CA VAL A 340 -0.53 4.10 -10.21
C VAL A 340 -0.65 4.31 -11.72
N SER A 341 0.30 5.04 -12.30
CA SER A 341 0.32 5.33 -13.76
C SER A 341 1.56 4.78 -14.47
N GLY A 342 2.55 4.28 -13.73
CA GLY A 342 3.77 3.72 -14.28
C GLY A 342 4.66 3.07 -13.22
N GLY A 343 5.85 2.64 -13.63
CA GLY A 343 6.83 1.98 -12.75
C GLY A 343 6.64 0.46 -12.62
N VAL A 344 7.56 -0.16 -11.88
CA VAL A 344 7.48 -1.56 -11.45
C VAL A 344 7.24 -1.55 -9.95
N VAL A 345 6.14 -2.17 -9.52
CA VAL A 345 5.68 -2.17 -8.12
C VAL A 345 5.55 -3.61 -7.64
N GLY A 346 6.49 -4.05 -6.80
CA GLY A 346 6.45 -5.32 -6.10
C GLY A 346 5.93 -5.12 -4.68
N VAL A 347 4.91 -5.88 -4.29
CA VAL A 347 4.27 -5.79 -2.97
C VAL A 347 4.21 -7.16 -2.34
N THR A 348 4.70 -7.28 -1.10
CA THR A 348 4.59 -8.49 -0.29
C THR A 348 3.90 -8.18 1.03
N VAL A 349 2.78 -8.85 1.32
CA VAL A 349 2.06 -8.67 2.58
C VAL A 349 1.91 -9.99 3.32
N LYS A 350 2.30 -9.99 4.59
CA LYS A 350 2.22 -11.14 5.50
C LYS A 350 1.35 -10.88 6.74
N GLY A 351 1.14 -9.61 7.10
CA GLY A 351 0.32 -9.22 8.24
C GLY A 351 -1.13 -9.64 8.06
N ALA A 352 -1.77 -10.11 9.14
CA ALA A 352 -3.22 -10.27 9.12
C ALA A 352 -3.90 -8.90 8.88
N GLN A 353 -5.06 -8.90 8.22
CA GLN A 353 -5.88 -7.74 7.83
C GLN A 353 -5.20 -6.63 7.01
N ALA A 354 -3.90 -6.74 6.76
CA ALA A 354 -3.11 -5.78 6.01
C ALA A 354 -3.50 -5.72 4.53
N LYS A 355 -3.25 -4.57 3.92
CA LYS A 355 -3.54 -4.28 2.52
C LYS A 355 -2.26 -4.14 1.72
N GLY A 356 -2.28 -4.67 0.49
CA GLY A 356 -1.21 -4.40 -0.48
C GLY A 356 -1.26 -2.93 -0.90
N MET A 357 -2.45 -2.45 -1.26
CA MET A 357 -2.76 -1.04 -1.45
C MET A 357 -4.11 -0.72 -0.82
N LYS A 358 -4.17 0.38 -0.06
CA LYS A 358 -5.36 0.91 0.61
C LYS A 358 -5.58 2.36 0.22
N SER A 359 -6.82 2.69 -0.16
CA SER A 359 -7.28 4.06 -0.38
C SER A 359 -8.56 4.32 0.43
N GLY A 360 -8.58 5.37 1.25
CA GLY A 360 -9.78 5.85 1.94
C GLY A 360 -10.80 6.52 1.00
N GLY A 361 -10.46 6.69 -0.27
CA GLY A 361 -11.36 7.11 -1.34
C GLY A 361 -11.10 6.30 -2.60
N ASP A 362 -11.01 6.95 -3.76
CA ASP A 362 -10.86 6.26 -5.05
C ASP A 362 -9.45 5.67 -5.24
N MET A 363 -9.36 4.61 -6.04
CA MET A 363 -8.10 4.04 -6.51
C MET A 363 -8.07 3.97 -8.03
N SER A 364 -6.95 4.32 -8.64
CA SER A 364 -6.77 4.36 -10.10
C SER A 364 -5.50 3.67 -10.55
N ILE A 365 -5.65 2.60 -11.36
CA ILE A 365 -4.54 1.93 -12.04
C ILE A 365 -4.60 2.28 -13.53
N LEU A 366 -3.72 3.19 -13.93
CA LEU A 366 -3.62 3.79 -15.25
C LEU A 366 -2.43 3.25 -16.05
N GLY A 367 -1.57 2.42 -15.45
CA GLY A 367 -0.38 1.85 -16.05
C GLY A 367 0.52 1.14 -15.03
N GLY A 368 1.74 0.79 -15.46
CA GLY A 368 2.74 0.12 -14.62
C GLY A 368 2.65 -1.41 -14.62
N ALA A 369 3.66 -2.04 -14.02
CA ALA A 369 3.71 -3.49 -13.76
C ALA A 369 3.66 -3.74 -12.26
N LEU A 370 2.50 -4.22 -11.77
CA LEU A 370 2.22 -4.44 -10.37
C LEU A 370 2.19 -5.94 -10.08
N ALA A 371 3.00 -6.38 -9.12
CA ALA A 371 3.09 -7.77 -8.69
C ALA A 371 2.88 -7.87 -7.19
N PHE A 372 1.92 -8.69 -6.78
CA PHE A 372 1.50 -8.84 -5.39
C PHE A 372 1.66 -10.29 -4.92
N THR A 373 2.32 -10.46 -3.77
CA THR A 373 2.42 -11.73 -3.05
C THR A 373 1.83 -11.55 -1.66
N MET A 374 0.67 -12.16 -1.43
CA MET A 374 -0.15 -11.90 -0.25
C MET A 374 -0.37 -13.20 0.53
N SER A 375 -0.13 -13.18 1.84
CA SER A 375 -0.34 -14.35 2.71
C SER A 375 -1.01 -14.02 4.05
N GLY A 376 -1.37 -12.76 4.29
CA GLY A 376 -2.10 -12.33 5.49
C GLY A 376 -3.48 -12.96 5.60
N ALA A 377 -3.93 -13.26 6.82
CA ALA A 377 -5.27 -13.79 7.08
C ALA A 377 -6.30 -12.66 7.34
N VAL A 378 -7.57 -12.99 7.22
CA VAL A 378 -8.67 -12.20 7.81
C VAL A 378 -8.60 -12.21 9.34
N VAL A 379 -9.04 -11.12 9.96
CA VAL A 379 -9.26 -10.98 11.40
C VAL A 379 -10.74 -10.74 11.63
N LEU A 380 -11.33 -11.45 12.59
CA LEU A 380 -12.70 -11.22 13.01
C LEU A 380 -12.69 -10.21 14.17
N GLU A 381 -12.99 -8.95 13.89
CA GLU A 381 -13.02 -7.91 14.91
C GLU A 381 -14.33 -7.97 15.67
N GLN A 382 -14.27 -8.22 16.98
CA GLN A 382 -15.47 -8.37 17.79
C GLN A 382 -16.16 -7.01 17.97
N VAL A 383 -17.45 -6.94 17.64
CA VAL A 383 -18.27 -5.78 17.97
C VAL A 383 -18.41 -5.69 19.48
N THR A 384 -17.94 -4.59 20.06
CA THR A 384 -17.83 -4.39 21.51
C THR A 384 -19.15 -4.70 22.23
N GLY A 385 -19.09 -5.60 23.22
CA GLY A 385 -20.26 -6.00 24.01
C GLY A 385 -21.18 -7.04 23.37
N THR A 386 -20.81 -7.64 22.25
CA THR A 386 -21.63 -8.65 21.54
C THR A 386 -20.82 -9.90 21.16
N THR A 387 -21.47 -10.94 20.66
CA THR A 387 -20.80 -12.10 20.02
C THR A 387 -20.71 -11.96 18.49
N ARG A 388 -20.90 -10.74 17.97
CA ARG A 388 -20.89 -10.43 16.54
C ARG A 388 -19.52 -9.94 16.12
N TYR A 389 -19.19 -10.17 14.85
CA TYR A 389 -17.90 -9.83 14.28
C TYR A 389 -18.04 -8.99 13.02
N ASP A 390 -17.11 -8.06 12.85
CA ASP A 390 -16.84 -7.34 11.62
C ASP A 390 -15.50 -7.85 11.03
N PRO A 391 -15.52 -8.54 9.89
CA PRO A 391 -14.31 -9.14 9.32
C PRO A 391 -13.42 -8.08 8.64
N SER A 392 -12.16 -8.02 9.06
CA SER A 392 -11.12 -7.22 8.42
C SER A 392 -10.19 -8.12 7.62
N TYR A 393 -10.30 -8.05 6.29
CA TYR A 393 -9.63 -8.98 5.38
C TYR A 393 -8.18 -8.60 5.10
N CYS A 394 -7.29 -9.56 4.89
CA CYS A 394 -6.11 -9.24 4.07
C CYS A 394 -6.58 -9.03 2.63
N THR A 395 -6.15 -7.95 1.97
CA THR A 395 -6.63 -7.61 0.63
C THR A 395 -5.50 -7.06 -0.23
N THR A 396 -5.43 -7.47 -1.49
CA THR A 396 -4.39 -6.99 -2.40
C THR A 396 -4.56 -5.52 -2.73
N MET A 397 -5.75 -5.14 -3.19
CA MET A 397 -6.13 -3.75 -3.44
C MET A 397 -7.50 -3.50 -2.82
N LYS A 398 -7.56 -2.54 -1.88
CA LYS A 398 -8.76 -2.14 -1.15
C LYS A 398 -8.98 -0.64 -1.33
N CYS A 399 -10.17 -0.25 -1.75
CA CYS A 399 -10.60 1.14 -1.71
C CYS A 399 -12.00 1.29 -1.11
N ASP A 400 -12.21 2.39 -0.40
CA ASP A 400 -13.51 2.75 0.17
C ASP A 400 -14.38 3.50 -0.86
N GLY A 401 -13.73 4.08 -1.89
CA GLY A 401 -14.38 4.62 -3.07
C GLY A 401 -14.45 3.64 -4.23
N ASN A 402 -14.36 4.17 -5.45
CA ASN A 402 -14.35 3.40 -6.69
C ASN A 402 -12.93 2.98 -7.08
N LEU A 403 -12.82 1.82 -7.74
CA LEU A 403 -11.60 1.41 -8.41
C LEU A 403 -11.75 1.56 -9.93
N THR A 404 -10.80 2.24 -10.55
CA THR A 404 -10.66 2.31 -12.02
C THR A 404 -9.38 1.62 -12.47
N VAL A 405 -9.48 0.70 -13.43
CA VAL A 405 -8.34 0.11 -14.13
C VAL A 405 -8.47 0.37 -15.63
N SER A 406 -7.51 1.10 -16.20
CA SER A 406 -7.52 1.43 -17.63
C SER A 406 -6.34 0.85 -18.40
N ASN A 407 -5.23 0.57 -17.72
CA ASN A 407 -4.04 -0.04 -18.32
C ASN A 407 -3.16 -0.69 -17.24
N GLY A 408 -2.01 -1.23 -17.66
CA GLY A 408 -1.02 -1.86 -16.78
C GLY A 408 -1.19 -3.37 -16.67
N THR A 409 -0.24 -4.01 -15.99
CA THR A 409 -0.29 -5.43 -15.64
C THR A 409 -0.43 -5.55 -14.13
N ILE A 410 -1.43 -6.30 -13.67
CA ILE A 410 -1.66 -6.61 -12.27
C ILE A 410 -1.56 -8.13 -12.12
N ALA A 411 -0.56 -8.61 -11.39
CA ALA A 411 -0.40 -10.02 -11.06
C ALA A 411 -0.57 -10.22 -9.55
N VAL A 412 -1.52 -11.04 -9.14
CA VAL A 412 -1.85 -11.31 -7.74
C VAL A 412 -1.73 -12.79 -7.45
N THR A 413 -0.97 -13.11 -6.41
CA THR A 413 -0.98 -14.42 -5.75
C THR A 413 -1.36 -14.21 -4.29
N HIS A 414 -2.54 -14.67 -3.89
CA HIS A 414 -3.04 -14.51 -2.52
C HIS A 414 -3.36 -15.86 -1.86
N THR A 415 -2.58 -16.26 -0.86
CA THR A 415 -2.71 -17.57 -0.20
C THR A 415 -3.29 -17.50 1.22
N GLY A 416 -3.42 -16.31 1.79
CA GLY A 416 -3.94 -16.12 3.15
C GLY A 416 -5.44 -16.42 3.29
N GLN A 417 -5.86 -16.89 4.48
CA GLN A 417 -7.25 -17.28 4.78
C GLN A 417 -8.24 -16.14 4.47
N ALA A 418 -9.27 -16.47 3.69
CA ALA A 418 -10.28 -15.56 3.15
C ALA A 418 -9.70 -14.27 2.53
N GLY A 419 -8.48 -14.39 2.01
CA GLY A 419 -7.77 -13.30 1.40
C GLY A 419 -8.43 -12.82 0.12
N LYS A 420 -8.67 -11.52 0.02
CA LYS A 420 -9.31 -10.91 -1.14
C LYS A 420 -8.25 -10.45 -2.14
N GLY A 421 -8.48 -10.68 -3.42
CA GLY A 421 -7.68 -10.07 -4.47
C GLY A 421 -7.95 -8.56 -4.50
N ILE A 422 -8.91 -8.15 -5.32
CA ILE A 422 -9.33 -6.77 -5.48
C ILE A 422 -10.69 -6.57 -4.84
N SER A 423 -10.84 -5.54 -4.00
CA SER A 423 -12.10 -5.18 -3.34
C SER A 423 -12.32 -3.66 -3.35
N ALA A 424 -13.52 -3.23 -3.73
CA ALA A 424 -13.95 -1.84 -3.65
C ALA A 424 -15.31 -1.75 -2.94
N ASP A 425 -15.47 -0.82 -1.99
CA ASP A 425 -16.79 -0.54 -1.41
C ASP A 425 -17.70 0.19 -2.40
N GLY A 426 -17.10 0.94 -3.33
CA GLY A 426 -17.78 1.54 -4.45
C GLY A 426 -17.86 0.62 -5.68
N ASN A 427 -17.85 1.26 -6.86
CA ASN A 427 -17.88 0.56 -8.13
C ASN A 427 -16.49 0.13 -8.58
N ILE A 428 -16.43 -0.92 -9.39
CA ILE A 428 -15.22 -1.29 -10.13
C ILE A 428 -15.46 -1.04 -11.63
N LEU A 429 -14.59 -0.23 -12.24
CA LEU A 429 -14.56 0.05 -13.68
C LEU A 429 -13.25 -0.46 -14.28
N ILE A 430 -13.33 -1.44 -15.18
CA ILE A 430 -12.18 -1.96 -15.93
C ILE A 430 -12.40 -1.65 -17.42
N THR A 431 -11.54 -0.81 -17.99
CA THR A 431 -11.57 -0.41 -19.41
C THR A 431 -10.39 -0.99 -20.21
N GLY A 432 -9.38 -1.53 -19.53
CA GLY A 432 -8.18 -2.10 -20.15
C GLY A 432 -7.24 -2.75 -19.13
N GLY A 433 -6.03 -3.09 -19.58
CA GLY A 433 -5.00 -3.75 -18.75
C GLY A 433 -5.02 -5.28 -18.82
N THR A 434 -4.03 -5.90 -18.19
CA THR A 434 -3.91 -7.36 -18.00
C THR A 434 -3.97 -7.68 -16.52
N LEU A 435 -4.99 -8.41 -16.07
CA LEU A 435 -5.19 -8.77 -14.67
C LEU A 435 -5.09 -10.29 -14.53
N ASN A 436 -4.09 -10.78 -13.80
CA ASN A 436 -3.91 -12.18 -13.45
C ASN A 436 -4.11 -12.32 -11.95
N LEU A 437 -5.32 -12.68 -11.53
CA LEU A 437 -5.76 -12.73 -10.15
C LEU A 437 -5.86 -14.19 -9.69
N ALA A 438 -4.98 -14.63 -8.81
CA ALA A 438 -5.00 -15.95 -8.22
C ALA A 438 -5.19 -15.86 -6.69
N THR A 439 -6.26 -16.46 -6.18
CA THR A 439 -6.52 -16.56 -4.75
C THR A 439 -6.69 -18.04 -4.36
N SER A 440 -6.14 -18.44 -3.21
CA SER A 440 -6.12 -19.85 -2.79
C SER A 440 -6.30 -20.04 -1.29
N GLY A 441 -6.63 -18.97 -0.56
CA GLY A 441 -6.86 -19.02 0.87
C GLY A 441 -8.06 -19.89 1.23
N ALA A 442 -7.95 -20.64 2.34
CA ALA A 442 -9.11 -21.32 2.91
C ALA A 442 -10.19 -20.31 3.35
N ASN A 443 -11.44 -20.75 3.43
CA ASN A 443 -12.50 -19.97 4.05
C ASN A 443 -12.29 -19.85 5.59
N THR A 444 -13.01 -18.94 6.24
CA THR A 444 -13.10 -18.92 7.70
C THR A 444 -14.03 -20.00 8.23
N ALA A 445 -13.93 -20.29 9.53
CA ALA A 445 -15.09 -20.84 10.24
C ALA A 445 -16.27 -19.88 10.15
N THR A 446 -17.48 -20.40 10.33
CA THR A 446 -18.69 -19.58 10.39
C THR A 446 -18.65 -18.66 11.60
N PHE A 447 -19.12 -17.43 11.45
CA PHE A 447 -19.23 -16.43 12.51
C PHE A 447 -20.56 -15.70 12.42
N THR A 448 -20.98 -15.03 13.48
CA THR A 448 -22.15 -14.15 13.43
C THR A 448 -21.70 -12.75 13.03
N ASN A 449 -22.18 -12.24 11.91
CA ASN A 449 -21.82 -10.90 11.42
C ASN A 449 -22.50 -9.79 12.24
N THR A 450 -22.17 -8.53 11.92
CA THR A 450 -22.70 -7.32 12.58
C THR A 450 -24.24 -7.25 12.58
N SER A 451 -24.89 -7.81 11.55
CA SER A 451 -26.35 -7.92 11.42
C SER A 451 -26.98 -9.06 12.22
N GLY A 452 -26.18 -9.91 12.88
CA GLY A 452 -26.68 -11.05 13.65
C GLY A 452 -26.96 -12.30 12.82
N VAL A 453 -26.49 -12.36 11.57
CA VAL A 453 -26.65 -13.49 10.66
C VAL A 453 -25.38 -14.35 10.70
N THR A 454 -25.51 -15.67 10.68
CA THR A 454 -24.36 -16.56 10.55
C THR A 454 -23.81 -16.47 9.12
N ASP A 455 -22.50 -16.31 9.00
CA ASP A 455 -21.81 -15.96 7.77
C ASP A 455 -20.44 -16.65 7.74
N LEU A 456 -19.77 -16.61 6.59
CA LEU A 456 -18.39 -17.03 6.44
C LEU A 456 -17.66 -16.15 5.42
N ALA A 457 -16.34 -16.11 5.54
CA ALA A 457 -15.47 -15.35 4.67
C ALA A 457 -14.69 -16.28 3.72
N SER A 458 -14.66 -15.93 2.44
CA SER A 458 -14.04 -16.68 1.33
C SER A 458 -12.91 -15.90 0.65
N ALA A 459 -12.09 -16.57 -0.17
CA ALA A 459 -10.95 -15.97 -0.87
C ALA A 459 -11.29 -15.52 -2.31
N ASP A 460 -12.07 -14.46 -2.46
CA ASP A 460 -12.54 -14.00 -3.79
C ASP A 460 -11.45 -13.25 -4.56
N CYS A 461 -11.42 -13.37 -5.89
CA CYS A 461 -10.42 -12.66 -6.69
C CYS A 461 -10.77 -11.19 -6.94
N LEU A 462 -12.03 -10.89 -7.28
CA LEU A 462 -12.50 -9.54 -7.61
C LEU A 462 -13.91 -9.34 -7.04
N LYS A 463 -14.10 -8.37 -6.13
CA LYS A 463 -15.38 -8.02 -5.52
C LYS A 463 -15.65 -6.52 -5.57
N ALA A 464 -16.81 -6.11 -6.06
CA ALA A 464 -17.34 -4.76 -5.90
C ALA A 464 -18.58 -4.78 -5.00
N ASP A 465 -18.62 -3.95 -3.95
CA ASP A 465 -19.84 -3.80 -3.15
C ASP A 465 -20.86 -2.91 -3.90
N GLY A 466 -20.38 -2.08 -4.84
CA GLY A 466 -21.20 -1.39 -5.82
C GLY A 466 -21.42 -2.19 -7.11
N ASN A 467 -21.44 -1.48 -8.23
CA ASN A 467 -21.57 -2.07 -9.56
C ASN A 467 -20.21 -2.51 -10.12
N LEU A 468 -20.25 -3.50 -11.01
CA LEU A 468 -19.10 -3.93 -11.79
C LEU A 468 -19.30 -3.57 -13.26
N THR A 469 -18.38 -2.80 -13.85
CA THR A 469 -18.35 -2.51 -15.28
C THR A 469 -17.03 -2.91 -15.89
N ILE A 470 -17.05 -3.81 -16.87
CA ILE A 470 -15.83 -4.26 -17.58
C ILE A 470 -16.06 -4.07 -19.07
N THR A 471 -15.39 -3.11 -19.70
CA THR A 471 -15.53 -2.82 -21.14
C THR A 471 -14.30 -3.22 -21.96
N GLY A 472 -13.20 -3.55 -21.30
CA GLY A 472 -11.97 -4.01 -21.95
C GLY A 472 -11.00 -4.70 -21.00
N GLY A 473 -9.85 -5.09 -21.53
CA GLY A 473 -8.80 -5.78 -20.80
C GLY A 473 -8.79 -7.30 -21.00
N THR A 474 -7.69 -7.93 -20.54
CA THR A 474 -7.54 -9.38 -20.43
C THR A 474 -7.50 -9.76 -18.96
N ILE A 475 -8.45 -10.54 -18.50
CA ILE A 475 -8.64 -10.85 -17.08
C ILE A 475 -8.63 -12.37 -16.91
N THR A 476 -7.74 -12.88 -16.07
CA THR A 476 -7.76 -14.25 -15.56
C THR A 476 -8.01 -14.18 -14.07
N ALA A 477 -9.12 -14.73 -13.58
CA ALA A 477 -9.50 -14.77 -12.17
C ALA A 477 -9.68 -16.23 -11.74
N ALA A 478 -8.80 -16.75 -10.89
CA ALA A 478 -8.81 -18.13 -10.47
C ALA A 478 -8.78 -18.22 -8.93
N SER A 479 -9.89 -18.71 -8.34
CA SER A 479 -9.93 -19.01 -6.91
C SER A 479 -9.96 -20.50 -6.65
N THR A 480 -9.07 -20.99 -5.78
CA THR A 480 -9.13 -22.36 -5.26
C THR A 480 -9.67 -22.41 -3.83
N GLY A 481 -10.05 -21.27 -3.25
CA GLY A 481 -10.64 -21.20 -1.92
C GLY A 481 -12.07 -21.73 -1.91
N ASN A 482 -12.45 -22.45 -0.84
CA ASN A 482 -13.82 -22.93 -0.68
C ASN A 482 -14.82 -21.76 -0.62
N ALA A 483 -16.01 -21.98 -1.18
CA ALA A 483 -17.08 -20.99 -1.30
C ALA A 483 -16.69 -19.65 -1.93
N ALA A 484 -15.54 -19.56 -2.60
CA ALA A 484 -15.04 -18.31 -3.14
C ALA A 484 -15.59 -18.01 -4.53
N ASP A 485 -15.83 -16.73 -4.78
CA ASP A 485 -16.20 -16.23 -6.09
C ASP A 485 -14.95 -15.80 -6.85
N ALA A 486 -14.87 -16.11 -8.16
CA ALA A 486 -13.81 -15.55 -8.98
C ALA A 486 -14.07 -14.06 -9.24
N ILE A 487 -15.27 -13.71 -9.71
CA ILE A 487 -15.68 -12.32 -9.98
C ILE A 487 -17.10 -12.10 -9.43
N SER A 488 -17.25 -11.14 -8.52
CA SER A 488 -18.54 -10.81 -7.93
C SER A 488 -18.80 -9.31 -7.78
N CYS A 489 -20.08 -8.94 -7.77
CA CYS A 489 -20.53 -7.66 -7.24
C CYS A 489 -21.88 -7.76 -6.53
N ASP A 490 -22.11 -6.87 -5.57
CA ASP A 490 -23.40 -6.81 -4.87
C ASP A 490 -24.45 -6.04 -5.71
N GLY A 491 -24.00 -5.11 -6.55
CA GLY A 491 -24.83 -4.36 -7.49
C GLY A 491 -25.01 -5.04 -8.86
N VAL A 492 -25.15 -4.21 -9.90
CA VAL A 492 -25.30 -4.63 -11.30
C VAL A 492 -23.93 -4.88 -11.93
N ALA A 493 -23.82 -5.96 -12.71
CA ALA A 493 -22.67 -6.23 -13.55
C ALA A 493 -22.98 -5.97 -15.03
N ILE A 494 -22.24 -5.06 -15.67
CA ILE A 494 -22.27 -4.80 -17.11
C ILE A 494 -20.90 -5.10 -17.71
N ILE A 495 -20.82 -6.18 -18.45
CA ILE A 495 -19.57 -6.69 -19.00
C ILE A 495 -19.68 -6.70 -20.53
N GLY A 496 -18.68 -6.12 -21.18
CA GLY A 496 -18.64 -6.00 -22.63
C GLY A 496 -19.26 -4.75 -23.20
N VAL A 497 -19.02 -4.56 -24.50
CA VAL A 497 -19.63 -3.52 -25.32
C VAL A 497 -20.40 -4.19 -26.45
N LEU A 498 -21.65 -3.79 -26.65
CA LEU A 498 -22.50 -4.39 -27.66
C LEU A 498 -21.87 -4.26 -29.05
N GLY A 499 -21.80 -5.36 -29.79
CA GLY A 499 -21.18 -5.42 -31.12
C GLY A 499 -19.66 -5.57 -31.11
N ASN A 500 -19.02 -5.66 -29.94
CA ASN A 500 -17.60 -6.01 -29.81
C ASN A 500 -17.44 -7.38 -29.15
N ASP A 501 -17.28 -8.43 -29.97
CA ASP A 501 -17.19 -9.81 -29.47
C ASP A 501 -15.76 -10.25 -29.10
N THR A 502 -14.77 -9.37 -29.20
CA THR A 502 -13.35 -9.72 -28.99
C THR A 502 -12.76 -9.16 -27.70
N SER A 503 -13.46 -8.23 -27.05
CA SER A 503 -13.03 -7.55 -25.84
C SER A 503 -14.23 -7.20 -24.96
N PRO A 504 -14.14 -7.40 -23.64
CA PRO A 504 -12.99 -7.93 -22.89
C PRO A 504 -12.77 -9.42 -23.13
N VAL A 505 -11.60 -9.92 -22.74
CA VAL A 505 -11.31 -11.36 -22.67
C VAL A 505 -11.21 -11.75 -21.19
N ILE A 506 -12.13 -12.56 -20.70
CA ILE A 506 -12.22 -12.96 -19.30
C ILE A 506 -12.21 -14.48 -19.19
N THR A 507 -11.32 -15.01 -18.36
CA THR A 507 -11.33 -16.41 -17.92
C THR A 507 -11.47 -16.43 -16.41
N ALA A 508 -12.60 -16.93 -15.92
CA ALA A 508 -12.92 -17.05 -14.50
C ALA A 508 -13.02 -18.53 -14.10
N SER A 509 -12.43 -18.93 -12.99
CA SER A 509 -12.50 -20.31 -12.53
C SER A 509 -12.54 -20.46 -11.02
N THR A 510 -13.30 -21.43 -10.53
CA THR A 510 -13.33 -21.84 -9.12
C THR A 510 -13.12 -23.34 -8.96
N THR A 511 -12.35 -23.74 -7.95
CA THR A 511 -12.13 -25.17 -7.62
C THR A 511 -12.41 -25.51 -6.16
N GLY A 512 -12.79 -24.52 -5.35
CA GLY A 512 -13.13 -24.73 -3.95
C GLY A 512 -14.50 -25.38 -3.79
N ALA A 513 -14.67 -26.16 -2.71
CA ALA A 513 -15.93 -26.82 -2.41
C ALA A 513 -16.95 -25.83 -1.80
N LYS A 514 -18.24 -26.17 -1.87
CA LYS A 514 -19.26 -25.50 -1.06
C LYS A 514 -19.03 -25.70 0.43
N VAL A 515 -19.47 -24.74 1.24
CA VAL A 515 -19.30 -24.77 2.69
C VAL A 515 -20.65 -24.59 3.37
N LEU A 516 -20.97 -25.47 4.31
CA LEU A 516 -22.17 -25.35 5.14
C LEU A 516 -22.06 -24.11 6.04
N VAL A 517 -23.01 -23.19 5.91
CA VAL A 517 -23.10 -21.96 6.72
C VAL A 517 -23.99 -22.22 7.93
N THR A 518 -25.20 -22.75 7.72
CA THR A 518 -26.16 -23.10 8.78
C THR A 518 -27.04 -24.28 8.39
N GLY A 519 -27.80 -24.80 9.37
CA GLY A 519 -28.82 -25.81 9.13
C GLY A 519 -28.28 -27.23 8.91
N SER A 520 -29.16 -28.12 8.44
CA SER A 520 -28.85 -29.52 8.13
C SER A 520 -29.94 -30.12 7.24
N GLY A 521 -29.63 -31.21 6.54
CA GLY A 521 -30.58 -31.87 5.63
C GLY A 521 -31.12 -30.90 4.59
N ASN A 522 -32.44 -30.89 4.39
CA ASN A 522 -33.11 -30.02 3.41
C ASN A 522 -33.18 -28.54 3.83
N SER A 523 -32.77 -28.20 5.06
CA SER A 523 -32.70 -26.81 5.54
C SER A 523 -31.26 -26.33 5.67
N ALA A 524 -30.31 -27.04 5.06
CA ALA A 524 -28.90 -26.65 5.03
C ALA A 524 -28.70 -25.47 4.09
N ASP A 525 -28.04 -24.43 4.59
CA ASP A 525 -27.63 -23.25 3.84
C ASP A 525 -26.14 -23.37 3.51
N TYR A 526 -25.79 -23.23 2.24
CA TYR A 526 -24.44 -23.40 1.73
C TYR A 526 -23.95 -22.14 1.03
N ALA A 527 -22.71 -21.76 1.33
CA ALA A 527 -21.97 -20.82 0.52
C ALA A 527 -21.31 -21.60 -0.63
N ASN A 528 -21.61 -21.17 -1.85
CA ASN A 528 -21.24 -21.85 -3.08
C ASN A 528 -20.32 -20.96 -3.91
N ALA A 529 -19.33 -21.55 -4.57
CA ALA A 529 -18.38 -20.83 -5.41
C ALA A 529 -18.99 -20.45 -6.77
N LYS A 530 -18.85 -19.21 -7.22
CA LYS A 530 -19.31 -18.77 -8.55
C LYS A 530 -18.16 -18.25 -9.40
N ALA A 531 -18.14 -18.55 -10.70
CA ALA A 531 -17.17 -17.92 -11.59
C ALA A 531 -17.53 -16.45 -11.86
N PHE A 532 -18.82 -16.17 -12.08
CA PHE A 532 -19.38 -14.81 -12.16
C PHE A 532 -20.62 -14.70 -11.28
N LYS A 533 -20.74 -13.61 -10.53
CA LYS A 533 -21.91 -13.33 -9.69
C LYS A 533 -22.29 -11.86 -9.67
N ALA A 534 -23.59 -11.59 -9.77
CA ALA A 534 -24.16 -10.26 -9.50
C ALA A 534 -25.34 -10.38 -8.52
N GLY A 535 -25.34 -9.55 -7.48
CA GLY A 535 -26.51 -9.37 -6.62
C GLY A 535 -27.66 -8.64 -7.33
N GLY A 536 -27.36 -7.85 -8.36
CA GLY A 536 -28.32 -7.27 -9.30
C GLY A 536 -28.34 -8.01 -10.65
N ASN A 537 -28.65 -7.28 -11.72
CA ASN A 537 -28.61 -7.83 -13.06
C ASN A 537 -27.18 -8.17 -13.50
N LEU A 538 -27.02 -9.25 -14.25
CA LEU A 538 -25.78 -9.60 -14.94
C LEU A 538 -25.98 -9.47 -16.45
N THR A 539 -25.21 -8.60 -17.12
CA THR A 539 -25.31 -8.37 -18.56
C THR A 539 -23.98 -8.62 -19.26
N MET A 540 -23.98 -9.53 -20.22
CA MET A 540 -22.86 -9.81 -21.14
C MET A 540 -23.18 -9.22 -22.53
N ASN A 541 -22.61 -8.06 -22.86
CA ASN A 541 -22.91 -7.32 -24.09
C ASN A 541 -22.08 -7.77 -25.30
N GLY A 542 -20.86 -8.26 -25.07
CA GLY A 542 -19.90 -8.61 -26.12
C GLY A 542 -18.50 -8.83 -25.53
N GLY A 543 -17.77 -9.82 -26.02
CA GLY A 543 -16.45 -10.19 -25.52
C GLY A 543 -16.24 -11.70 -25.57
N ILE A 544 -15.19 -12.18 -24.93
CA ILE A 544 -14.91 -13.60 -24.73
C ILE A 544 -14.97 -13.91 -23.24
N PHE A 545 -15.89 -14.77 -22.84
CA PHE A 545 -16.17 -15.13 -21.47
C PHE A 545 -16.01 -16.63 -21.30
N ARG A 546 -15.03 -17.04 -20.49
CA ARG A 546 -14.80 -18.44 -20.13
C ARG A 546 -15.01 -18.62 -18.65
N ALA A 547 -15.82 -19.59 -18.27
CA ALA A 547 -16.07 -19.93 -16.88
C ALA A 547 -15.80 -21.43 -16.64
N THR A 548 -15.17 -21.75 -15.52
CA THR A 548 -15.02 -23.14 -15.08
C THR A 548 -15.23 -23.29 -13.58
N THR A 549 -16.19 -24.12 -13.16
CA THR A 549 -16.36 -24.53 -11.77
C THR A 549 -16.27 -26.06 -11.67
N GLN A 550 -15.66 -26.58 -10.60
CA GLN A 550 -15.32 -28.01 -10.52
C GLN A 550 -16.00 -28.80 -9.40
N GLN A 551 -16.57 -28.13 -8.40
CA GLN A 551 -17.11 -28.77 -7.20
C GLN A 551 -18.61 -28.55 -7.08
N ASP A 552 -19.27 -29.46 -6.36
CA ASP A 552 -20.68 -29.38 -5.97
C ASP A 552 -21.06 -27.99 -5.43
N GLY A 553 -22.18 -27.44 -5.94
CA GLY A 553 -22.64 -26.07 -5.71
C GLY A 553 -22.04 -25.02 -6.67
N GLY A 554 -20.99 -25.37 -7.40
CA GLY A 554 -20.23 -24.43 -8.22
C GLY A 554 -20.94 -24.07 -9.53
N GLU A 555 -21.35 -22.82 -9.70
CA GLU A 555 -22.04 -22.33 -10.91
C GLU A 555 -21.15 -21.42 -11.77
N GLY A 556 -21.42 -21.40 -13.07
CA GLY A 556 -20.71 -20.54 -14.01
C GLY A 556 -21.06 -19.05 -13.88
N MET A 557 -22.29 -18.68 -14.21
CA MET A 557 -22.78 -17.30 -14.12
C MET A 557 -24.07 -17.23 -13.31
N GLU A 558 -24.07 -16.45 -12.23
CA GLU A 558 -25.23 -16.26 -11.36
C GLU A 558 -25.68 -14.80 -11.35
N SER A 559 -26.99 -14.59 -11.49
CA SER A 559 -27.67 -13.32 -11.24
C SER A 559 -28.78 -13.51 -10.22
N LYS A 560 -28.77 -12.73 -9.14
CA LYS A 560 -29.91 -12.69 -8.21
C LYS A 560 -31.12 -11.91 -8.76
N ALA A 561 -31.04 -11.44 -10.01
CA ALA A 561 -32.13 -10.78 -10.73
C ALA A 561 -32.24 -11.32 -12.17
N ASN A 562 -32.04 -10.47 -13.18
CA ASN A 562 -32.04 -10.87 -14.59
C ASN A 562 -30.62 -11.14 -15.07
N LEU A 563 -30.46 -12.15 -15.92
CA LEU A 563 -29.24 -12.41 -16.65
C LEU A 563 -29.49 -12.16 -18.14
N THR A 564 -28.64 -11.37 -18.78
CA THR A 564 -28.75 -11.02 -20.20
C THR A 564 -27.47 -11.34 -20.94
N ILE A 565 -27.57 -12.04 -22.07
CA ILE A 565 -26.49 -12.22 -23.04
C ILE A 565 -26.93 -11.59 -24.35
N ALA A 566 -26.29 -10.46 -24.71
CA ALA A 566 -26.59 -9.73 -25.94
C ALA A 566 -25.58 -10.00 -27.07
N GLY A 567 -24.39 -10.51 -26.75
CA GLY A 567 -23.31 -10.73 -27.72
C GLY A 567 -22.13 -11.50 -27.13
N GLY A 568 -21.09 -11.70 -27.93
CA GLY A 568 -19.85 -12.34 -27.51
C GLY A 568 -19.83 -13.87 -27.60
N LEU A 569 -18.71 -14.45 -27.17
CA LEU A 569 -18.51 -15.87 -26.93
C LEU A 569 -18.60 -16.15 -25.44
N VAL A 570 -19.53 -17.02 -25.04
CA VAL A 570 -19.71 -17.51 -23.67
C VAL A 570 -19.43 -19.02 -23.69
N GLU A 571 -18.40 -19.46 -22.98
CA GLU A 571 -18.02 -20.87 -22.83
C GLU A 571 -17.96 -21.22 -21.35
N ILE A 572 -18.90 -22.03 -20.88
CA ILE A 572 -19.04 -22.37 -19.46
C ILE A 572 -19.04 -23.88 -19.30
N THR A 573 -18.15 -24.36 -18.43
CA THR A 573 -18.18 -25.71 -17.88
C THR A 573 -18.38 -25.62 -16.37
N SER A 574 -19.44 -26.18 -15.84
CA SER A 574 -19.74 -26.11 -14.41
C SER A 574 -20.03 -27.48 -13.80
N TYR A 575 -19.90 -27.56 -12.48
CA TYR A 575 -20.49 -28.68 -11.76
C TYR A 575 -22.00 -28.50 -11.66
N ASP A 576 -22.41 -27.37 -11.10
CA ASP A 576 -23.81 -26.98 -10.92
C ASP A 576 -24.29 -26.23 -12.17
N ASP A 577 -25.25 -25.32 -12.08
CA ASP A 577 -25.75 -24.61 -13.24
C ASP A 577 -24.66 -23.84 -14.00
N ALA A 578 -24.66 -23.94 -15.33
CA ALA A 578 -23.73 -23.14 -16.12
C ALA A 578 -24.17 -21.66 -16.08
N ILE A 579 -25.47 -21.42 -16.16
CA ILE A 579 -26.11 -20.10 -16.01
C ILE A 579 -27.29 -20.26 -15.06
N ASN A 580 -27.38 -19.41 -14.05
CA ASN A 580 -28.51 -19.33 -13.13
C ASN A 580 -29.01 -17.88 -13.00
N ALA A 581 -30.32 -17.66 -13.09
CA ALA A 581 -30.93 -16.38 -12.77
C ALA A 581 -32.21 -16.53 -11.93
N SER A 582 -32.37 -15.67 -10.92
CA SER A 582 -33.56 -15.72 -10.06
C SER A 582 -34.84 -15.17 -10.71
N THR A 583 -34.75 -14.29 -11.72
CA THR A 583 -35.93 -13.65 -12.36
C THR A 583 -36.12 -14.03 -13.82
N SER A 584 -35.06 -13.92 -14.63
CA SER A 584 -35.13 -14.31 -16.04
C SER A 584 -33.75 -14.45 -16.66
N VAL A 585 -33.64 -15.32 -17.67
CA VAL A 585 -32.53 -15.32 -18.61
C VAL A 585 -33.00 -14.82 -19.98
N ASN A 586 -32.29 -13.82 -20.50
CA ASN A 586 -32.57 -13.17 -21.79
C ASN A 586 -31.37 -13.33 -22.71
N ILE A 587 -31.55 -13.99 -23.85
CA ILE A 587 -30.47 -14.16 -24.85
C ILE A 587 -30.92 -13.57 -26.18
N SER A 588 -30.25 -12.49 -26.60
CA SER A 588 -30.54 -11.80 -27.87
C SER A 588 -29.43 -11.96 -28.91
N GLY A 589 -28.27 -12.46 -28.52
CA GLY A 589 -27.14 -12.68 -29.42
C GLY A 589 -26.03 -13.53 -28.80
N GLY A 590 -24.89 -13.59 -29.49
CA GLY A 590 -23.70 -14.32 -29.05
C GLY A 590 -23.66 -15.80 -29.42
N LYS A 591 -22.54 -16.44 -29.08
CA LYS A 591 -22.32 -17.89 -29.12
C LYS A 591 -22.20 -18.38 -27.68
N VAL A 592 -23.19 -19.13 -27.21
CA VAL A 592 -23.30 -19.58 -25.83
C VAL A 592 -23.17 -21.10 -25.79
N TYR A 593 -22.13 -21.57 -25.12
CA TYR A 593 -21.81 -22.98 -24.94
C TYR A 593 -21.79 -23.28 -23.43
N CYS A 594 -22.83 -23.95 -22.96
CA CYS A 594 -23.02 -24.31 -21.56
C CYS A 594 -22.96 -25.82 -21.39
N TYR A 595 -22.13 -26.29 -20.46
CA TYR A 595 -22.06 -27.68 -20.07
C TYR A 595 -22.02 -27.78 -18.55
N SER A 596 -23.08 -28.31 -17.96
CA SER A 596 -23.13 -28.71 -16.56
C SER A 596 -22.93 -30.21 -16.42
N THR A 597 -22.14 -30.61 -15.43
CA THR A 597 -21.89 -32.03 -15.14
C THR A 597 -22.84 -32.62 -14.09
N GLY A 598 -23.43 -31.76 -13.26
CA GLY A 598 -24.23 -32.15 -12.09
C GLY A 598 -25.60 -31.48 -11.99
N ASN A 599 -25.87 -30.43 -12.77
CA ASN A 599 -27.15 -29.72 -12.77
C ASN A 599 -27.56 -29.21 -14.17
N ASP A 600 -28.32 -28.12 -14.26
CA ASP A 600 -28.86 -27.57 -15.49
C ASP A 600 -27.79 -26.91 -16.36
N GLY A 601 -27.96 -26.99 -17.67
CA GLY A 601 -27.13 -26.23 -18.59
C GLY A 601 -27.40 -24.73 -18.42
N ILE A 602 -28.67 -24.32 -18.43
CA ILE A 602 -29.12 -22.95 -18.18
C ILE A 602 -30.41 -23.06 -17.36
N ASP A 603 -30.39 -22.45 -16.17
CA ASP A 603 -31.51 -22.35 -15.23
C ASP A 603 -32.02 -20.90 -15.11
N SER A 604 -33.33 -20.77 -15.00
CA SER A 604 -34.04 -19.55 -14.64
C SER A 604 -35.21 -19.89 -13.71
N ASN A 605 -35.18 -19.36 -12.50
CA ASN A 605 -36.31 -19.48 -11.57
C ASN A 605 -37.55 -18.65 -11.99
N GLY A 606 -37.46 -17.90 -13.09
CA GLY A 606 -38.57 -17.22 -13.74
C GLY A 606 -38.60 -17.48 -15.24
N THR A 607 -38.65 -16.44 -16.08
CA THR A 607 -38.90 -16.63 -17.53
C THR A 607 -37.65 -16.77 -18.38
N PHE A 608 -37.77 -17.48 -19.50
CA PHE A 608 -36.79 -17.43 -20.59
C PHE A 608 -37.28 -16.59 -21.76
N HIS A 609 -36.38 -15.76 -22.29
CA HIS A 609 -36.60 -15.06 -23.56
C HIS A 609 -35.38 -15.17 -24.47
N ILE A 610 -35.53 -15.94 -25.54
CA ILE A 610 -34.50 -16.12 -26.56
C ILE A 610 -34.97 -15.49 -27.87
N SER A 611 -34.21 -14.52 -28.36
CA SER A 611 -34.51 -13.75 -29.58
C SER A 611 -33.41 -13.82 -30.63
N GLY A 612 -32.22 -14.35 -30.28
CA GLY A 612 -31.10 -14.52 -31.19
C GLY A 612 -29.97 -15.36 -30.59
N GLY A 613 -28.85 -15.42 -31.30
CA GLY A 613 -27.65 -16.16 -30.89
C GLY A 613 -27.60 -17.61 -31.37
N ILE A 614 -26.45 -18.26 -31.09
CA ILE A 614 -26.23 -19.71 -31.23
C ILE A 614 -26.01 -20.25 -29.82
N ILE A 615 -26.92 -21.10 -29.36
CA ILE A 615 -26.94 -21.58 -27.99
C ILE A 615 -26.88 -23.11 -28.02
N VAL A 616 -25.86 -23.66 -27.38
CA VAL A 616 -25.73 -25.09 -27.10
C VAL A 616 -25.64 -25.23 -25.60
N SER A 617 -26.64 -25.88 -25.02
CA SER A 617 -26.74 -26.04 -23.57
C SER A 617 -26.95 -27.51 -23.24
N SER A 618 -26.12 -28.04 -22.35
CA SER A 618 -26.23 -29.41 -21.87
C SER A 618 -26.26 -29.43 -20.34
N GLY A 619 -27.40 -29.85 -19.79
CA GLY A 619 -27.52 -30.25 -18.39
C GLY A 619 -27.17 -31.71 -18.18
N SER A 620 -27.30 -32.15 -16.92
CA SER A 620 -27.01 -33.53 -16.49
C SER A 620 -28.17 -34.50 -16.77
N ASN A 621 -28.20 -35.62 -16.04
CA ASN A 621 -29.27 -36.63 -16.12
C ASN A 621 -30.56 -36.13 -15.45
N SER A 622 -31.69 -36.80 -15.69
CA SER A 622 -32.99 -36.39 -15.13
C SER A 622 -32.92 -36.26 -13.60
N PRO A 623 -33.43 -35.16 -13.01
CA PRO A 623 -34.35 -34.18 -13.61
C PRO A 623 -33.71 -33.07 -14.46
N GLU A 624 -32.39 -32.93 -14.46
CA GLU A 624 -31.72 -31.73 -14.95
C GLU A 624 -31.85 -31.55 -16.47
N GLU A 625 -31.78 -30.31 -16.93
CA GLU A 625 -32.24 -29.85 -18.23
C GLU A 625 -31.17 -29.08 -19.00
N GLY A 626 -31.26 -29.11 -20.33
CA GLY A 626 -30.48 -28.18 -21.15
C GLY A 626 -30.99 -26.74 -21.01
N PHE A 627 -32.29 -26.57 -20.79
CA PHE A 627 -32.94 -25.29 -20.59
C PHE A 627 -34.06 -25.50 -19.56
N ASP A 628 -33.83 -25.07 -18.33
CA ASP A 628 -34.83 -25.05 -17.26
C ASP A 628 -35.31 -23.64 -16.97
N CYS A 629 -36.62 -23.46 -16.98
CA CYS A 629 -37.24 -22.23 -16.51
C CYS A 629 -38.36 -22.50 -15.51
N ASP A 630 -38.29 -23.59 -14.74
CA ASP A 630 -39.33 -24.05 -13.82
C ASP A 630 -40.72 -24.18 -14.47
N ASN A 631 -40.75 -24.49 -15.78
CA ASN A 631 -41.96 -24.46 -16.61
C ASN A 631 -42.73 -23.11 -16.61
N ASN A 632 -42.06 -22.00 -16.29
CA ASN A 632 -42.55 -20.65 -16.55
C ASN A 632 -42.60 -20.35 -18.06
N GLN A 633 -42.83 -19.08 -18.42
CA GLN A 633 -42.85 -18.68 -19.82
C GLN A 633 -41.47 -18.87 -20.47
N PHE A 634 -41.41 -19.78 -21.43
CA PHE A 634 -40.24 -20.00 -22.28
C PHE A 634 -40.54 -19.49 -23.69
N LYS A 635 -40.10 -18.26 -23.97
CA LYS A 635 -40.35 -17.53 -25.20
C LYS A 635 -39.16 -17.60 -26.15
N ILE A 636 -39.37 -18.15 -27.34
CA ILE A 636 -38.39 -18.30 -28.42
C ILE A 636 -38.90 -17.58 -29.66
N THR A 637 -38.23 -16.50 -30.02
CA THR A 637 -38.56 -15.64 -31.17
C THR A 637 -37.50 -15.59 -32.26
N GLY A 638 -36.29 -16.08 -31.97
CA GLY A 638 -35.18 -16.18 -32.91
C GLY A 638 -33.98 -16.92 -32.32
N GLY A 639 -32.94 -17.11 -33.14
CA GLY A 639 -31.71 -17.82 -32.77
C GLY A 639 -31.64 -19.27 -33.26
N ILE A 640 -30.56 -19.95 -32.90
CA ILE A 640 -30.34 -21.40 -33.06
C ILE A 640 -30.09 -21.97 -31.67
N LEU A 641 -30.89 -22.96 -31.27
CA LEU A 641 -30.84 -23.53 -29.93
C LEU A 641 -30.71 -25.06 -30.03
N ILE A 642 -29.79 -25.62 -29.26
CA ILE A 642 -29.66 -27.05 -29.03
C ILE A 642 -29.57 -27.25 -27.52
N GLY A 643 -30.56 -27.92 -26.95
CA GLY A 643 -30.61 -28.29 -25.54
C GLY A 643 -30.52 -29.81 -25.39
N SER A 644 -29.66 -30.28 -24.51
CA SER A 644 -29.63 -31.68 -24.07
C SER A 644 -29.65 -31.76 -22.54
N GLY A 645 -30.32 -32.77 -22.00
CA GLY A 645 -30.44 -33.00 -20.58
C GLY A 645 -31.35 -34.20 -20.32
N GLY A 646 -31.57 -34.50 -19.06
CA GLY A 646 -32.57 -35.46 -18.61
C GLY A 646 -34.01 -35.01 -18.83
N ALA A 647 -34.26 -33.71 -18.81
CA ALA A 647 -35.53 -33.09 -19.18
C ALA A 647 -35.32 -31.75 -19.91
N THR A 648 -36.42 -30.99 -20.09
CA THR A 648 -36.41 -29.59 -20.55
C THR A 648 -37.79 -28.97 -20.38
N SER A 649 -37.79 -27.70 -19.95
CA SER A 649 -38.95 -26.85 -19.85
C SER A 649 -39.59 -26.67 -21.22
N THR A 650 -40.93 -26.73 -21.25
CA THR A 650 -41.67 -26.75 -22.53
C THR A 650 -41.79 -25.34 -23.11
N PRO A 651 -41.33 -25.10 -24.37
CA PRO A 651 -41.51 -23.82 -25.03
C PRO A 651 -42.98 -23.38 -25.07
N THR A 652 -43.28 -22.16 -24.62
CA THR A 652 -44.66 -21.68 -24.46
C THR A 652 -45.28 -21.31 -25.80
N ALA A 653 -46.16 -22.17 -26.33
CA ALA A 653 -46.71 -22.08 -27.68
C ALA A 653 -47.36 -20.73 -28.03
N SER A 654 -48.02 -20.04 -27.08
CA SER A 654 -48.73 -18.78 -27.32
C SER A 654 -47.82 -17.57 -27.57
N VAL A 655 -46.54 -17.66 -27.21
CA VAL A 655 -45.57 -16.55 -27.32
C VAL A 655 -44.39 -16.87 -28.25
N ASN A 656 -44.30 -18.10 -28.75
CA ASN A 656 -43.23 -18.54 -29.64
C ASN A 656 -43.54 -18.19 -31.10
N THR A 657 -42.55 -17.59 -31.77
CA THR A 657 -42.61 -17.34 -33.22
C THR A 657 -41.66 -18.25 -34.00
N GLN A 658 -40.82 -19.03 -33.30
CA GLN A 658 -39.92 -20.00 -33.90
C GLN A 658 -40.45 -21.43 -33.75
N ARG A 659 -40.27 -22.26 -34.79
CA ARG A 659 -40.64 -23.69 -34.73
C ARG A 659 -39.62 -24.42 -33.86
N THR A 660 -40.11 -25.09 -32.82
CA THR A 660 -39.31 -25.84 -31.85
C THR A 660 -39.64 -27.32 -31.91
N ILE A 661 -38.65 -28.18 -31.76
CA ILE A 661 -38.82 -29.63 -31.65
C ILE A 661 -38.35 -30.06 -30.28
N LEU A 662 -39.24 -30.69 -29.53
CA LEU A 662 -38.91 -31.37 -28.29
C LEU A 662 -38.82 -32.87 -28.57
N TYR A 663 -37.61 -33.42 -28.52
CA TYR A 663 -37.36 -34.86 -28.69
C TYR A 663 -37.13 -35.52 -27.33
N LYS A 664 -37.99 -36.48 -26.97
CA LYS A 664 -37.96 -37.18 -25.66
C LYS A 664 -37.32 -38.57 -25.73
N GLY A 665 -36.43 -38.80 -26.70
CA GLY A 665 -35.72 -40.08 -26.85
C GLY A 665 -34.31 -40.04 -26.29
N THR A 666 -33.71 -41.21 -26.12
CA THR A 666 -32.30 -41.36 -25.73
C THR A 666 -31.45 -41.70 -26.96
N GLY A 667 -30.18 -41.31 -26.93
CA GLY A 667 -29.18 -41.67 -27.94
C GLY A 667 -27.92 -42.22 -27.28
N THR A 668 -27.22 -43.13 -27.95
CA THR A 668 -25.87 -43.55 -27.54
C THR A 668 -24.82 -42.66 -28.23
N LEU A 669 -23.60 -42.62 -27.70
CA LEU A 669 -22.49 -41.91 -28.32
C LEU A 669 -22.36 -42.28 -29.81
N ASN A 670 -22.15 -41.28 -30.68
CA ASN A 670 -22.13 -41.38 -32.15
C ASN A 670 -23.49 -41.60 -32.83
N THR A 671 -24.61 -41.50 -32.12
CA THR A 671 -25.94 -41.45 -32.75
C THR A 671 -26.14 -40.10 -33.44
N ILE A 672 -26.51 -40.10 -34.73
CA ILE A 672 -26.81 -38.88 -35.48
C ILE A 672 -28.33 -38.64 -35.47
N VAL A 673 -28.77 -37.53 -34.88
CA VAL A 673 -30.15 -37.05 -34.99
C VAL A 673 -30.24 -36.10 -36.18
N GLN A 674 -31.10 -36.41 -37.15
CA GLN A 674 -31.30 -35.59 -38.35
C GLN A 674 -32.71 -35.01 -38.37
N LEU A 675 -32.81 -33.69 -38.46
CA LEU A 675 -34.05 -33.00 -38.79
C LEU A 675 -34.17 -32.94 -40.31
N LYS A 676 -35.16 -33.62 -40.87
CA LYS A 676 -35.44 -33.61 -42.32
C LYS A 676 -36.72 -32.82 -42.56
N THR A 677 -36.71 -31.93 -43.54
CA THR A 677 -37.95 -31.38 -44.08
C THR A 677 -38.68 -32.50 -44.82
N SER A 678 -39.98 -32.66 -44.55
CA SER A 678 -40.85 -33.61 -45.25
C SER A 678 -40.99 -33.28 -46.72
#